data_AF-A0A1K1REE5-F1
#
_entry.id   AF-A0A1K1REE5-F1
#
_cell.length_a   1.000
_cell.length_b   1.000
_cell.length_c   1.000
_cell.angle_alpha   90.00
_cell.angle_beta   90.00
_cell.angle_gamma   90.00
#
_symmetry.space_group_name_H-M   'P 1'
#
loop_
_entity.id
_entity.type
_entity.pdbx_description
1 polymer ?
#
loop_
_entity_poly.entity_id
_entity_poly.type
_entity_poly.pdbx_seq_one_letter_code
_entity_poly.pdbx_strand_id
1 'polypeptide(L)'
;MAKGVQKIRCVKGKYYPKMSVQNEKVVIVPDQFVYFMVSEWYPDTTEEEKKRDLTWMRQDTGRKTIIRQMTLPISKMYGVKLPKKLCGPYSYYVEASLFGKRDPANTGLYVNGHCPARIVSSKWSTRNGGSDERKSKKFAYGETVYLNLSTEGLNGCTDLSIEIYNIQNLRGDKRIFTYNRIHVTDGEINLEIRNTSSWQPLVSNIQEEEKFYIKVKNGIGQYIIDDNNDDIHARFLRIKNELVSNEPERPKNLTPVRIGKPQLNMERYEPCKFETISITEVEEKNGKAQQKKIVVFDNGKNLSEIRSVPELVNRTVYFTFDSAAIESQSRSVLDNTLRFLLEHEHSTITLNGYACVIGKADYNKALSLERSQGIKQYLTEGGLNPNRIISNGKGEILSDNNRENDTKDGADNLRYKDEKEYIEARRVDISFTFYGHDAHTVIYETIAPSSDRNITIDVTGFETKSCFRNDKNKHEKKITVSSPEYNSKIEISGESVQIPIHSALSVLNIAPLQYIWPKWNLIDGIGGRGLDSAVLYNAYINSCRYFSNEKKVTVLIKAYPDIKWTLEFKWNHKQAFAYSYGRAMHPYDIKTGQKKVIGSVLDGAMAAEYGEMDQSFELSLEAEWNKGTQKIEIAKEFGEKIAKTLRLFLKIKKTADAITKSPVNGGKISFEIKAPVIAVSLQWSLERASQTSKEIGAAIELGVESKPLLEANGNINLWKIFTEYGANALCPGAGTIIRFVLDHLEGNVGMHFLVIFIGAINVKGRIRGNTLLPAEADGKVETTGKIGVSVEFKAWAKAEVGWAGFDGYIKANVDTSITAGVGTEFDKHGVAGYPLFEFAGIVAKYVAVGTVKFGIFKRTFSMSGEYVIVEENKASFNKFHIVGPYE
;
A
#
# COMPACT_ATOMS: atom_id res chain seq x y z
N MET A 1 -1.16 21.00 -67.18
CA MET A 1 -1.17 19.53 -67.26
C MET A 1 0.12 18.99 -66.66
N ALA A 2 0.12 17.79 -66.08
CA ALA A 2 1.28 17.26 -65.36
C ALA A 2 2.39 16.87 -66.35
N LYS A 3 3.64 17.24 -66.06
CA LYS A 3 4.84 16.93 -66.87
C LYS A 3 5.89 16.25 -65.99
N GLY A 4 6.59 15.25 -66.52
CA GLY A 4 7.64 14.51 -65.80
C GLY A 4 7.35 13.03 -65.61
N VAL A 5 7.98 12.43 -64.60
CA VAL A 5 7.87 10.98 -64.31
C VAL A 5 6.51 10.67 -63.71
N GLN A 6 5.78 9.71 -64.29
CA GLN A 6 4.47 9.30 -63.79
C GLN A 6 4.54 8.06 -62.90
N LYS A 7 5.35 7.07 -63.28
CA LYS A 7 5.59 5.86 -62.48
C LYS A 7 7.01 5.35 -62.60
N ILE A 8 7.49 4.71 -61.54
CA ILE A 8 8.72 3.93 -61.53
C ILE A 8 8.42 2.45 -61.25
N ARG A 9 9.33 1.56 -61.66
CA ARG A 9 9.25 0.12 -61.40
C ARG A 9 10.60 -0.48 -61.01
N CYS A 10 10.56 -1.57 -60.25
CA CYS A 10 11.71 -2.43 -60.01
C CYS A 10 12.04 -3.21 -61.30
N VAL A 11 13.32 -3.23 -61.71
CA VAL A 11 13.77 -3.90 -62.94
C VAL A 11 14.84 -4.97 -62.72
N LYS A 12 15.57 -4.93 -61.59
CA LYS A 12 16.66 -5.88 -61.31
C LYS A 12 16.91 -6.00 -59.81
N GLY A 13 17.22 -7.22 -59.34
CA GLY A 13 17.48 -7.53 -57.93
C GLY A 13 16.46 -8.49 -57.34
N LYS A 14 16.76 -9.12 -56.19
CA LYS A 14 15.84 -10.06 -55.54
C LYS A 14 14.84 -9.32 -54.64
N TYR A 15 13.57 -9.64 -54.79
CA TYR A 15 12.47 -9.12 -53.98
C TYR A 15 11.44 -10.24 -53.75
N TYR A 16 10.51 -10.05 -52.82
CA TYR A 16 9.46 -10.99 -52.48
C TYR A 16 8.19 -10.67 -53.27
N PRO A 17 7.84 -11.42 -54.34
CA PRO A 17 6.72 -11.05 -55.21
C PRO A 17 5.38 -11.06 -54.48
N LYS A 18 5.16 -12.04 -53.60
CA LYS A 18 3.91 -12.20 -52.82
C LYS A 18 3.67 -11.09 -51.78
N MET A 19 4.71 -10.38 -51.37
CA MET A 19 4.62 -9.28 -50.38
C MET A 19 4.65 -7.91 -51.06
N SER A 20 4.89 -7.87 -52.37
CA SER A 20 4.99 -6.66 -53.17
C SER A 20 3.68 -6.38 -53.89
N VAL A 21 3.35 -5.11 -54.07
CA VAL A 21 2.18 -4.65 -54.81
C VAL A 21 2.70 -3.92 -56.04
N GLN A 22 2.27 -4.37 -57.22
CA GLN A 22 2.72 -3.81 -58.48
C GLN A 22 2.49 -2.29 -58.51
N ASN A 23 3.53 -1.54 -58.88
CA ASN A 23 3.52 -0.06 -58.97
C ASN A 23 3.25 0.71 -57.67
N GLU A 24 3.13 0.03 -56.51
CA GLU A 24 2.85 0.69 -55.23
C GLU A 24 3.91 0.37 -54.17
N LYS A 25 4.32 -0.90 -54.06
CA LYS A 25 5.23 -1.36 -53.01
C LYS A 25 6.12 -2.51 -53.47
N VAL A 26 7.41 -2.43 -53.17
CA VAL A 26 8.39 -3.50 -53.44
C VAL A 26 9.06 -3.91 -52.14
N VAL A 27 8.91 -5.19 -51.78
CA VAL A 27 9.54 -5.77 -50.59
C VAL A 27 10.81 -6.49 -50.98
N ILE A 28 11.96 -5.93 -50.63
CA ILE A 28 13.26 -6.40 -51.10
C ILE A 28 13.91 -7.39 -50.14
N VAL A 29 14.77 -8.26 -50.68
CA VAL A 29 15.68 -9.08 -49.88
C VAL A 29 16.85 -8.17 -49.40
N PRO A 30 17.27 -8.21 -48.13
CA PRO A 30 18.32 -7.35 -47.60
C PRO A 30 19.71 -7.59 -48.21
N ASP A 31 20.63 -6.69 -47.88
CA ASP A 31 22.08 -6.75 -48.15
C ASP A 31 22.48 -6.83 -49.62
N GLN A 32 21.55 -6.56 -50.54
CA GLN A 32 21.81 -6.46 -51.97
C GLN A 32 21.20 -5.20 -52.57
N PHE A 33 21.67 -4.82 -53.76
CA PHE A 33 21.06 -3.74 -54.52
C PHE A 33 19.84 -4.23 -55.31
N VAL A 34 18.74 -3.49 -55.18
CA VAL A 34 17.57 -3.59 -56.03
C VAL A 34 17.43 -2.30 -56.83
N TYR A 35 17.24 -2.42 -58.14
CA TYR A 35 17.35 -1.33 -59.08
C TYR A 35 15.99 -0.93 -59.65
N PHE A 36 15.78 0.38 -59.78
CA PHE A 36 14.56 1.00 -60.23
C PHE A 36 14.79 1.84 -61.49
N MET A 37 13.77 1.90 -62.35
CA MET A 37 13.73 2.73 -63.55
C MET A 37 12.34 3.34 -63.73
N VAL A 38 12.27 4.40 -64.53
CA VAL A 38 10.99 4.96 -64.97
C VAL A 38 10.26 3.96 -65.87
N SER A 39 8.97 3.75 -65.60
CA SER A 39 8.10 2.88 -66.41
C SER A 39 7.10 3.67 -67.24
N GLU A 40 6.60 4.78 -66.71
CA GLU A 40 5.60 5.63 -67.36
C GLU A 40 5.95 7.11 -67.16
N TRP A 41 5.71 7.90 -68.20
CA TRP A 41 5.89 9.35 -68.22
C TRP A 41 4.53 10.01 -68.42
N TYR A 42 4.35 11.20 -67.85
CA TYR A 42 3.11 11.95 -68.11
C TYR A 42 2.97 12.29 -69.60
N PRO A 43 1.74 12.32 -70.14
CA PRO A 43 1.48 12.54 -71.57
C PRO A 43 2.14 13.80 -72.16
N ASP A 44 2.27 14.87 -71.37
CA ASP A 44 2.84 16.15 -71.83
C ASP A 44 4.37 16.24 -71.71
N THR A 45 5.04 15.12 -71.45
CA THR A 45 6.51 15.04 -71.38
C THR A 45 7.10 14.76 -72.76
N THR A 46 7.91 15.69 -73.28
CA THR A 46 8.49 15.61 -74.63
C THR A 46 9.59 14.54 -74.73
N GLU A 47 9.90 14.07 -75.96
CA GLU A 47 10.96 13.07 -76.19
C GLU A 47 12.36 13.61 -75.87
N GLU A 48 12.60 14.92 -76.00
CA GLU A 48 13.82 15.58 -75.55
C GLU A 48 13.93 15.60 -74.02
N GLU A 49 12.82 15.86 -73.31
CA GLU A 49 12.79 15.84 -71.84
C GLU A 49 13.02 14.44 -71.27
N LYS A 50 12.52 13.39 -71.93
CA LYS A 50 12.75 11.98 -71.54
C LYS A 50 14.22 11.57 -71.61
N LYS A 51 15.08 12.33 -72.29
CA LYS A 51 16.53 12.08 -72.40
C LYS A 51 17.35 12.79 -71.31
N ARG A 52 16.74 13.65 -70.49
CA ARG A 52 17.43 14.41 -69.43
C ARG A 52 17.73 13.53 -68.22
N ASP A 53 18.72 13.96 -67.44
CA ASP A 53 19.07 13.33 -66.16
C ASP A 53 17.92 13.42 -65.15
N LEU A 54 17.76 12.38 -64.35
CA LEU A 54 16.71 12.27 -63.35
C LEU A 54 17.26 12.39 -61.94
N THR A 55 16.57 13.15 -61.11
CA THR A 55 16.86 13.25 -59.68
C THR A 55 16.04 12.22 -58.91
N TRP A 56 16.72 11.23 -58.36
CA TRP A 56 16.13 10.18 -57.54
C TRP A 56 16.15 10.58 -56.07
N MET A 57 15.04 10.35 -55.38
CA MET A 57 14.85 10.67 -53.97
C MET A 57 14.35 9.44 -53.21
N ARG A 58 15.07 9.07 -52.14
CA ARG A 58 14.58 8.15 -51.11
C ARG A 58 14.19 8.96 -49.88
N GLN A 59 12.98 8.76 -49.41
CA GLN A 59 12.33 9.57 -48.39
C GLN A 59 11.81 8.69 -47.25
N ASP A 60 11.49 9.31 -46.13
CA ASP A 60 10.76 8.66 -45.05
C ASP A 60 9.34 8.24 -45.50
N THR A 61 8.69 7.37 -44.73
CA THR A 61 7.33 6.88 -45.05
C THR A 61 6.33 8.01 -45.28
N GLY A 62 6.46 9.13 -44.55
CA GLY A 62 5.55 10.27 -44.65
C GLY A 62 5.89 11.29 -45.74
N ARG A 63 6.93 11.06 -46.56
CA ARG A 63 7.44 12.01 -47.58
C ARG A 63 7.78 13.39 -47.01
N LYS A 64 8.09 13.49 -45.71
CA LYS A 64 8.42 14.74 -45.01
C LYS A 64 9.90 15.06 -45.09
N THR A 65 10.76 14.04 -45.04
CA THR A 65 12.22 14.13 -45.00
C THR A 65 12.85 13.36 -46.16
N ILE A 66 13.70 14.03 -46.94
CA ILE A 66 14.52 13.35 -47.96
C ILE A 66 15.73 12.74 -47.27
N ILE A 67 15.79 11.41 -47.25
CA ILE A 67 16.88 10.64 -46.62
C ILE A 67 18.09 10.57 -47.54
N ARG A 68 17.87 10.45 -48.85
CA ARG A 68 18.93 10.42 -49.86
C ARG A 68 18.44 11.00 -51.17
N GLN A 69 19.25 11.83 -51.81
CA GLN A 69 18.98 12.41 -53.14
C GLN A 69 20.21 12.28 -54.02
N MET A 70 20.02 11.91 -55.29
CA MET A 70 21.08 11.89 -56.29
C MET A 70 20.52 12.09 -57.69
N THR A 71 21.29 12.74 -58.57
CA THR A 71 20.94 12.90 -59.98
C THR A 71 21.73 11.88 -60.80
N LEU A 72 21.04 11.11 -61.63
CA LEU A 72 21.62 10.06 -62.47
C LEU A 72 21.20 10.25 -63.93
N PRO A 73 22.07 9.94 -64.90
CA PRO A 73 21.67 9.87 -66.30
C PRO A 73 20.54 8.88 -66.51
N ILE A 74 19.64 9.16 -67.46
CA ILE A 74 18.47 8.30 -67.72
C ILE A 74 18.85 6.84 -68.06
N SER A 75 20.05 6.62 -68.61
CA SER A 75 20.61 5.31 -68.91
C SER A 75 21.07 4.51 -67.69
N LYS A 76 21.15 5.13 -66.50
CA LYS A 76 21.58 4.50 -65.24
C LYS A 76 20.38 4.17 -64.37
N MET A 77 20.40 2.97 -63.78
CA MET A 77 19.36 2.51 -62.86
C MET A 77 19.63 3.03 -61.44
N TYR A 78 18.59 3.38 -60.70
CA TYR A 78 18.71 3.79 -59.30
C TYR A 78 18.69 2.59 -58.37
N GLY A 79 19.78 2.37 -57.61
CA GLY A 79 19.94 1.22 -56.72
C GLY A 79 19.61 1.55 -55.27
N VAL A 80 18.75 0.73 -54.65
CA VAL A 80 18.47 0.74 -53.21
C VAL A 80 19.04 -0.52 -52.59
N LYS A 81 19.89 -0.35 -51.56
CA LYS A 81 20.38 -1.43 -50.70
C LYS A 81 19.95 -1.14 -49.26
N LEU A 82 19.23 -2.07 -48.65
CA LEU A 82 18.84 -1.99 -47.25
C LEU A 82 19.57 -3.07 -46.46
N PRO A 83 20.31 -2.72 -45.39
CA PRO A 83 20.86 -3.70 -44.46
C PRO A 83 19.74 -4.36 -43.66
N LYS A 84 19.97 -5.57 -43.14
CA LYS A 84 18.98 -6.30 -42.32
C LYS A 84 18.44 -5.49 -41.13
N LYS A 85 19.29 -4.65 -40.52
CA LYS A 85 18.92 -3.74 -39.43
C LYS A 85 17.82 -2.74 -39.81
N LEU A 86 17.76 -2.31 -41.08
CA LEU A 86 16.73 -1.38 -41.57
C LEU A 86 15.51 -2.10 -42.17
N CYS A 87 15.48 -3.43 -42.12
CA CYS A 87 14.36 -4.24 -42.59
C CYS A 87 13.28 -4.36 -41.51
N GLY A 88 12.02 -4.44 -41.94
CA GLY A 88 10.86 -4.47 -41.06
C GLY A 88 9.62 -3.85 -41.71
N PRO A 89 8.60 -3.50 -40.91
CA PRO A 89 7.40 -2.81 -41.40
C PRO A 89 7.66 -1.39 -41.90
N TYR A 90 8.76 -0.74 -41.51
CA TYR A 90 9.10 0.60 -42.01
C TYR A 90 9.34 0.60 -43.53
N SER A 91 8.72 1.54 -44.24
CA SER A 91 8.87 1.68 -45.70
C SER A 91 9.44 3.04 -46.09
N TYR A 92 10.35 3.01 -47.06
CA TYR A 92 10.96 4.19 -47.66
C TYR A 92 10.23 4.55 -48.93
N TYR A 93 9.86 5.81 -49.13
CA TYR A 93 9.27 6.25 -50.39
C TYR A 93 10.35 6.60 -51.40
N VAL A 94 10.34 5.96 -52.57
CA VAL A 94 11.31 6.19 -53.65
C VAL A 94 10.59 6.82 -54.82
N GLU A 95 11.08 7.96 -55.29
CA GLU A 95 10.56 8.64 -56.48
C GLU A 95 11.70 9.17 -57.36
N ALA A 96 11.38 9.42 -58.63
CA ALA A 96 12.27 10.07 -59.59
C ALA A 96 11.62 11.37 -60.08
N SER A 97 12.40 12.44 -60.21
CA SER A 97 11.93 13.76 -60.60
C SER A 97 12.79 14.34 -61.71
N LEU A 98 12.13 14.89 -62.73
CA LEU A 98 12.76 15.61 -63.83
C LEU A 98 13.25 17.00 -63.40
N PHE A 99 12.60 17.60 -62.40
CA PHE A 99 12.83 18.98 -61.97
C PHE A 99 13.61 19.10 -60.65
N GLY A 100 14.07 17.98 -60.09
CA GLY A 100 14.84 17.94 -58.86
C GLY A 100 14.06 18.28 -57.59
N LYS A 101 12.73 18.40 -57.68
CA LYS A 101 11.81 18.66 -56.57
C LYS A 101 10.82 17.51 -56.40
N ARG A 102 10.30 17.34 -55.18
CA ARG A 102 9.24 16.36 -54.88
C ARG A 102 8.06 16.57 -55.81
N ASP A 103 7.53 15.47 -56.34
CA ASP A 103 6.29 15.53 -57.10
C ASP A 103 5.11 15.64 -56.11
N PRO A 104 4.20 16.61 -56.24
CA PRO A 104 3.01 16.66 -55.40
C PRO A 104 2.12 15.41 -55.55
N ALA A 105 2.17 14.71 -56.68
CA ALA A 105 1.50 13.44 -56.89
C ALA A 105 2.33 12.24 -56.35
N ASN A 106 1.67 11.10 -56.13
CA ASN A 106 2.35 9.86 -55.72
C ASN A 106 2.91 9.12 -56.95
N THR A 107 3.98 9.62 -57.55
CA THR A 107 4.59 9.05 -58.77
C THR A 107 5.68 7.99 -58.51
N GLY A 108 6.11 7.89 -57.24
CA GLY A 108 7.03 6.89 -56.71
C GLY A 108 6.36 5.63 -56.16
N LEU A 109 7.16 4.76 -55.53
CA LEU A 109 6.69 3.55 -54.85
C LEU A 109 7.34 3.39 -53.46
N TYR A 110 6.75 2.58 -52.60
CA TYR A 110 7.30 2.22 -51.30
C TYR A 110 8.28 1.05 -51.39
N VAL A 111 9.42 1.15 -50.72
CA VAL A 111 10.43 0.10 -50.61
C VAL A 111 10.67 -0.22 -49.15
N ASN A 112 10.45 -1.47 -48.74
CA ASN A 112 10.87 -1.98 -47.44
C ASN A 112 11.63 -3.29 -47.60
N GLY A 113 12.53 -3.59 -46.67
CA GLY A 113 13.24 -4.87 -46.66
C GLY A 113 12.55 -5.86 -45.74
N HIS A 114 12.59 -7.15 -46.10
CA HIS A 114 12.06 -8.22 -45.25
C HIS A 114 13.13 -9.25 -44.91
N CYS A 115 13.25 -9.57 -43.63
CA CYS A 115 14.01 -10.70 -43.10
C CYS A 115 13.38 -11.16 -41.78
N PRO A 116 13.71 -12.37 -41.29
CA PRO A 116 13.23 -12.84 -40.00
C PRO A 116 13.57 -11.88 -38.86
N ALA A 117 12.61 -11.68 -37.95
CA ALA A 117 12.81 -10.84 -36.78
C ALA A 117 13.82 -11.46 -35.82
N ARG A 118 14.85 -10.70 -35.42
CA ARG A 118 15.90 -11.16 -34.49
C ARG A 118 16.40 -10.07 -33.57
N ILE A 119 16.87 -10.47 -32.39
CA ILE A 119 17.72 -9.64 -31.52
C ILE A 119 19.18 -10.02 -31.80
N VAL A 120 19.97 -9.08 -32.32
CA VAL A 120 21.37 -9.32 -32.71
C VAL A 120 22.33 -9.04 -31.55
N SER A 121 22.05 -7.99 -30.77
CA SER A 121 22.84 -7.69 -29.59
C SER A 121 22.03 -6.92 -28.56
N SER A 122 22.47 -7.00 -27.31
CA SER A 122 21.86 -6.33 -26.17
C SER A 122 22.96 -5.76 -25.26
N LYS A 123 22.70 -4.62 -24.62
CA LYS A 123 23.62 -3.97 -23.69
C LYS A 123 22.84 -3.32 -22.56
N TRP A 124 23.39 -3.38 -21.35
CA TRP A 124 22.94 -2.57 -20.22
C TRP A 124 23.94 -1.46 -19.98
N SER A 125 23.50 -0.21 -19.80
CA SER A 125 24.41 0.92 -19.64
C SER A 125 23.86 1.96 -18.66
N THR A 126 24.74 2.87 -18.20
CA THR A 126 24.39 3.98 -17.29
C THR A 126 23.90 5.23 -18.01
N ARG A 127 24.08 5.29 -19.34
CA ARG A 127 23.67 6.41 -20.20
C ARG A 127 23.26 5.89 -21.56
N ASN A 128 22.38 6.61 -22.24
CA ASN A 128 21.96 6.25 -23.59
C ASN A 128 23.17 6.08 -24.55
N GLY A 129 23.30 4.92 -25.20
CA GLY A 129 24.41 4.61 -26.11
C GLY A 129 25.75 4.30 -25.42
N GLY A 130 25.76 4.05 -24.11
CA GLY A 130 26.97 3.72 -23.34
C GLY A 130 27.58 2.35 -23.68
N SER A 131 28.75 2.09 -23.06
CA SER A 131 29.35 0.75 -23.03
C SER A 131 28.45 -0.25 -22.29
N ASP A 132 28.63 -1.53 -22.60
CA ASP A 132 27.89 -2.59 -21.92
C ASP A 132 28.46 -2.86 -20.52
N GLU A 133 27.72 -2.50 -19.50
CA GLU A 133 28.12 -2.49 -18.10
C GLU A 133 27.84 -3.81 -17.37
N ARG A 134 27.32 -4.83 -18.07
CA ARG A 134 26.97 -6.14 -17.46
C ARG A 134 28.09 -6.78 -16.65
N LYS A 135 29.35 -6.57 -17.04
CA LYS A 135 30.53 -7.14 -16.36
C LYS A 135 31.24 -6.16 -15.42
N SER A 136 31.10 -4.85 -15.67
CA SER A 136 31.86 -3.80 -15.00
C SER A 136 31.12 -3.14 -13.84
N LYS A 137 29.78 -3.12 -13.85
CA LYS A 137 28.98 -2.47 -12.80
C LYS A 137 27.91 -3.40 -12.24
N LYS A 138 27.72 -3.31 -10.92
CA LYS A 138 26.50 -3.76 -10.24
C LYS A 138 25.69 -2.50 -9.93
N PHE A 139 24.48 -2.42 -10.46
CA PHE A 139 23.57 -1.29 -10.24
C PHE A 139 22.94 -1.39 -8.84
N ALA A 140 22.30 -0.32 -8.38
CA ALA A 140 21.45 -0.34 -7.18
C ALA A 140 19.99 -0.07 -7.56
N TYR A 141 19.04 -0.52 -6.75
CA TYR A 141 17.63 -0.24 -6.97
C TYR A 141 17.38 1.27 -6.92
N GLY A 142 16.65 1.80 -7.89
CA GLY A 142 16.44 3.23 -8.06
C GLY A 142 17.43 3.90 -8.99
N GLU A 143 18.60 3.32 -9.32
CA GLU A 143 19.48 3.88 -10.35
C GLU A 143 18.83 3.83 -11.74
N THR A 144 19.12 4.84 -12.57
CA THR A 144 18.71 4.85 -13.98
C THR A 144 19.56 3.88 -14.80
N VAL A 145 18.90 2.98 -15.52
CA VAL A 145 19.51 1.95 -16.37
C VAL A 145 19.00 2.11 -17.80
N TYR A 146 19.88 2.00 -18.80
CA TYR A 146 19.53 2.00 -20.21
C TYR A 146 19.69 0.61 -20.81
N LEU A 147 18.65 0.11 -21.46
CA LEU A 147 18.67 -1.10 -22.26
C LEU A 147 18.78 -0.72 -23.74
N ASN A 148 19.87 -1.13 -24.39
CA ASN A 148 20.04 -0.96 -25.83
C ASN A 148 19.99 -2.33 -26.51
N LEU A 149 19.09 -2.49 -27.49
CA LEU A 149 18.99 -3.68 -28.33
C LEU A 149 19.23 -3.31 -29.79
N SER A 150 20.05 -4.09 -30.48
CA SER A 150 20.15 -4.07 -31.94
C SER A 150 19.31 -5.19 -32.51
N THR A 151 18.52 -4.88 -33.53
CA THR A 151 17.51 -5.78 -34.10
C THR A 151 17.65 -5.91 -35.61
N GLU A 152 17.13 -7.00 -36.15
CA GLU A 152 16.94 -7.23 -37.58
C GLU A 152 15.48 -7.56 -37.86
N GLY A 153 14.97 -7.14 -39.02
CA GLY A 153 13.59 -7.46 -39.45
C GLY A 153 12.47 -6.77 -38.64
N LEU A 154 12.83 -5.90 -37.69
CA LEU A 154 11.90 -5.25 -36.76
C LEU A 154 11.82 -3.72 -36.93
N ASN A 155 12.55 -3.12 -37.87
CA ASN A 155 12.59 -1.66 -38.04
C ASN A 155 11.19 -1.08 -38.34
N GLY A 156 10.73 -0.14 -37.51
CA GLY A 156 9.40 0.46 -37.58
C GLY A 156 8.29 -0.31 -36.87
N CYS A 157 8.57 -1.42 -36.18
CA CYS A 157 7.60 -2.06 -35.30
C CYS A 157 7.25 -1.13 -34.13
N THR A 158 5.99 -1.09 -33.73
CA THR A 158 5.47 -0.21 -32.66
C THR A 158 4.72 -0.98 -31.56
N ASP A 159 4.58 -2.30 -31.73
CA ASP A 159 3.77 -3.22 -30.94
C ASP A 159 4.61 -4.25 -30.17
N LEU A 160 5.92 -4.01 -30.02
CA LEU A 160 6.78 -4.90 -29.24
C LEU A 160 6.57 -4.72 -27.74
N SER A 161 6.77 -5.80 -26.99
CA SER A 161 6.83 -5.81 -25.54
C SER A 161 8.16 -6.40 -25.06
N ILE A 162 8.70 -5.81 -23.99
CA ILE A 162 9.92 -6.28 -23.33
C ILE A 162 9.54 -6.68 -21.91
N GLU A 163 9.68 -7.97 -21.60
CA GLU A 163 9.44 -8.52 -20.28
C GLU A 163 10.77 -8.66 -19.53
N ILE A 164 10.82 -8.11 -18.32
CA ILE A 164 11.95 -8.21 -17.40
C ILE A 164 11.70 -9.38 -16.46
N TYR A 165 12.65 -10.31 -16.40
CA TYR A 165 12.62 -11.48 -15.54
C TYR A 165 13.75 -11.43 -14.52
N ASN A 166 13.47 -11.94 -13.33
CA ASN A 166 14.43 -12.12 -12.25
C ASN A 166 14.66 -13.62 -12.01
N ILE A 167 15.93 -14.01 -11.87
CA ILE A 167 16.31 -15.41 -11.68
C ILE A 167 16.11 -15.83 -10.23
N GLN A 168 15.38 -16.93 -10.06
CA GLN A 168 15.06 -17.49 -8.75
C GLN A 168 15.43 -18.96 -8.70
N ASN A 169 16.60 -19.25 -8.11
CA ASN A 169 17.27 -20.57 -8.14
C ASN A 169 16.37 -21.78 -7.82
N LEU A 170 15.33 -21.62 -6.97
CA LEU A 170 14.49 -22.72 -6.45
C LEU A 170 13.02 -22.71 -6.90
N ARG A 171 12.50 -21.61 -7.47
CA ARG A 171 11.06 -21.45 -7.76
C ARG A 171 10.72 -21.13 -9.22
N GLY A 172 11.72 -21.11 -10.10
CA GLY A 172 11.59 -20.70 -11.50
C GLY A 172 11.60 -19.17 -11.65
N ASP A 173 12.09 -18.71 -12.78
CA ASP A 173 12.34 -17.29 -13.03
C ASP A 173 11.02 -16.50 -13.04
N LYS A 174 10.99 -15.41 -12.28
CA LYS A 174 9.77 -14.61 -12.07
C LYS A 174 9.77 -13.42 -13.02
N ARG A 175 8.66 -13.22 -13.74
CA ARG A 175 8.44 -11.99 -14.52
C ARG A 175 8.13 -10.84 -13.56
N ILE A 176 8.94 -9.79 -13.64
CA ILE A 176 8.90 -8.63 -12.73
C ILE A 176 8.14 -7.47 -13.35
N PHE A 177 8.43 -7.14 -14.60
CA PHE A 177 7.84 -5.97 -15.25
C PHE A 177 7.72 -6.17 -16.75
N THR A 178 6.78 -5.47 -17.39
CA THR A 178 6.61 -5.51 -18.84
C THR A 178 6.49 -4.09 -19.39
N TYR A 179 7.39 -3.73 -20.31
CA TYR A 179 7.28 -2.53 -21.12
C TYR A 179 6.53 -2.86 -22.41
N ASN A 180 5.45 -2.14 -22.69
CA ASN A 180 4.60 -2.36 -23.87
C ASN A 180 4.77 -1.21 -24.88
N ARG A 181 4.40 -1.45 -26.14
CA ARG A 181 4.44 -0.47 -27.23
C ARG A 181 5.85 0.09 -27.49
N ILE A 182 6.83 -0.80 -27.47
CA ILE A 182 8.22 -0.46 -27.78
C ILE A 182 8.36 -0.21 -29.28
N HIS A 183 8.97 0.92 -29.60
CA HIS A 183 9.24 1.35 -30.96
C HIS A 183 10.66 0.97 -31.36
N VAL A 184 10.82 0.45 -32.58
CA VAL A 184 12.13 0.16 -33.17
C VAL A 184 12.45 1.23 -34.20
N THR A 185 13.50 2.01 -33.94
CA THR A 185 13.94 3.09 -34.82
C THR A 185 15.32 2.76 -35.36
N ASP A 186 15.46 2.76 -36.68
CA ASP A 186 16.69 2.39 -37.39
C ASP A 186 17.27 1.04 -36.95
N GLY A 187 16.39 0.10 -36.58
CA GLY A 187 16.76 -1.22 -36.07
C GLY A 187 17.34 -1.24 -34.65
N GLU A 188 17.17 -0.17 -33.88
CA GLU A 188 17.57 -0.10 -32.48
C GLU A 188 16.36 0.12 -31.55
N ILE A 189 16.47 -0.43 -30.34
CA ILE A 189 15.60 -0.12 -29.22
C ILE A 189 16.48 0.48 -28.13
N ASN A 190 16.13 1.68 -27.69
CA ASN A 190 16.83 2.39 -26.61
C ASN A 190 15.81 2.70 -25.51
N LEU A 191 15.75 1.83 -24.50
CA LEU A 191 14.80 1.91 -23.40
C LEU A 191 15.49 2.47 -22.15
N GLU A 192 14.97 3.58 -21.65
CA GLU A 192 15.39 4.18 -20.38
C GLU A 192 14.52 3.66 -19.23
N ILE A 193 15.17 3.14 -18.19
CA ILE A 193 14.53 2.54 -17.01
C ILE A 193 14.96 3.33 -15.78
N ARG A 194 14.07 4.20 -15.28
CA ARG A 194 14.33 5.06 -14.10
C ARG A 194 13.78 4.51 -12.79
N ASN A 195 12.89 3.51 -12.87
CA ASN A 195 12.08 3.06 -11.75
C ASN A 195 12.42 1.63 -11.33
N THR A 196 13.69 1.23 -11.40
CA THR A 196 14.13 -0.10 -10.94
C THR A 196 13.75 -0.35 -9.47
N SER A 197 13.58 0.69 -8.65
CA SER A 197 13.07 0.59 -7.27
C SER A 197 11.71 -0.11 -7.16
N SER A 198 10.83 -0.01 -8.18
CA SER A 198 9.54 -0.71 -8.16
C SER A 198 9.67 -2.22 -8.40
N TRP A 199 10.83 -2.70 -8.86
CA TRP A 199 11.09 -4.11 -9.11
C TRP A 199 11.40 -4.87 -7.82
N GLN A 200 12.05 -4.22 -6.86
CA GLN A 200 12.45 -4.79 -5.57
C GLN A 200 11.30 -5.50 -4.82
N PRO A 201 10.12 -4.87 -4.58
CA PRO A 201 9.01 -5.55 -3.87
C PRO A 201 8.38 -6.69 -4.68
N LEU A 202 8.63 -6.77 -5.99
CA LEU A 202 8.11 -7.81 -6.87
C LEU A 202 9.02 -9.04 -6.91
N VAL A 203 10.29 -8.91 -6.49
CA VAL A 203 11.21 -10.04 -6.35
C VAL A 203 10.80 -10.87 -5.13
N SER A 204 10.73 -12.19 -5.30
CA SER A 204 10.47 -13.12 -4.21
C SER A 204 11.81 -13.59 -3.65
N ASN A 205 12.01 -13.61 -2.33
CA ASN A 205 13.28 -14.03 -1.71
C ASN A 205 14.49 -13.21 -2.19
N ILE A 206 14.51 -11.93 -1.80
CA ILE A 206 15.57 -10.97 -2.15
C ILE A 206 16.94 -11.49 -1.72
N GLN A 207 17.92 -11.43 -2.63
CA GLN A 207 19.33 -11.75 -2.47
C GLN A 207 20.17 -10.46 -2.45
N GLU A 208 21.42 -10.55 -1.97
CA GLU A 208 22.36 -9.42 -1.99
C GLU A 208 22.63 -8.89 -3.42
N GLU A 209 22.68 -9.79 -4.41
CA GLU A 209 22.83 -9.48 -5.83
C GLU A 209 21.73 -10.18 -6.64
N GLU A 210 20.84 -9.38 -7.20
CA GLU A 210 19.77 -9.83 -8.06
C GLU A 210 20.20 -9.85 -9.52
N LYS A 211 19.82 -10.92 -10.23
CA LYS A 211 20.15 -11.12 -11.65
C LYS A 211 18.88 -11.07 -12.49
N PHE A 212 18.87 -10.14 -13.44
CA PHE A 212 17.76 -9.94 -14.36
C PHE A 212 18.17 -10.23 -15.80
N TYR A 213 17.19 -10.67 -16.59
CA TYR A 213 17.28 -10.81 -18.03
C TYR A 213 15.99 -10.35 -18.69
N ILE A 214 15.96 -10.29 -20.02
CA ILE A 214 14.76 -9.88 -20.75
C ILE A 214 14.29 -10.96 -21.74
N LYS A 215 12.99 -10.93 -22.04
CA LYS A 215 12.40 -11.58 -23.21
C LYS A 215 11.66 -10.54 -24.04
N VAL A 216 11.78 -10.62 -25.36
CA VAL A 216 11.14 -9.67 -26.29
C VAL A 216 10.04 -10.39 -27.04
N LYS A 217 8.84 -9.81 -27.09
CA LYS A 217 7.63 -10.42 -27.63
C LYS A 217 6.94 -9.49 -28.63
N ASN A 218 6.50 -10.03 -29.76
CA ASN A 218 5.76 -9.28 -30.79
C ASN A 218 4.27 -9.10 -30.43
N GLY A 219 3.53 -8.29 -31.20
CA GLY A 219 2.11 -8.02 -30.93
C GLY A 219 1.17 -9.23 -31.01
N ILE A 220 1.61 -10.34 -31.61
CA ILE A 220 0.86 -11.61 -31.67
C ILE A 220 1.25 -12.55 -30.51
N GLY A 221 2.29 -12.18 -29.77
CA GLY A 221 2.73 -12.85 -28.58
C GLY A 221 3.80 -13.93 -28.75
N GLN A 222 4.51 -13.93 -29.88
CA GLN A 222 5.67 -14.80 -30.10
C GLN A 222 6.95 -14.13 -29.61
N TYR A 223 7.82 -14.90 -28.96
CA TYR A 223 9.13 -14.42 -28.53
C TYR A 223 10.10 -14.30 -29.71
N ILE A 224 10.86 -13.21 -29.72
CA ILE A 224 11.90 -12.97 -30.71
C ILE A 224 13.19 -13.63 -30.24
N ILE A 225 13.75 -14.48 -31.09
CA ILE A 225 15.00 -15.22 -30.83
C ILE A 225 16.24 -14.45 -31.32
N ASP A 226 17.40 -14.80 -30.78
CA ASP A 226 18.71 -14.37 -31.29
C ASP A 226 19.30 -15.37 -32.31
N ASP A 227 20.53 -15.12 -32.74
CA ASP A 227 21.25 -15.99 -33.68
C ASP A 227 21.61 -17.37 -33.10
N ASN A 228 21.55 -17.54 -31.77
CA ASN A 228 21.76 -18.82 -31.09
C ASN A 228 20.45 -19.58 -30.87
N ASN A 229 19.33 -19.09 -31.43
CA ASN A 229 17.99 -19.63 -31.22
C ASN A 229 17.54 -19.56 -29.74
N ASP A 230 18.03 -18.55 -29.01
CA ASP A 230 17.65 -18.27 -27.62
C ASP A 230 16.65 -17.11 -27.56
N ASP A 231 15.61 -17.25 -26.75
CA ASP A 231 14.59 -16.22 -26.52
C ASP A 231 14.88 -15.35 -25.28
N ILE A 232 16.01 -15.61 -24.62
CA ILE A 232 16.50 -14.88 -23.46
C ILE A 232 17.67 -13.96 -23.84
N HIS A 233 17.46 -12.66 -23.64
CA HIS A 233 18.41 -11.60 -24.02
C HIS A 233 18.93 -10.84 -22.80
N ALA A 234 19.98 -10.04 -23.02
CA ALA A 234 20.51 -9.10 -22.02
C ALA A 234 20.90 -9.73 -20.66
N ARG A 235 21.34 -10.99 -20.66
CA ARG A 235 21.81 -11.70 -19.44
C ARG A 235 23.20 -11.21 -19.02
N PHE A 236 23.48 -10.82 -17.78
CA PHE A 236 22.53 -10.43 -16.71
C PHE A 236 22.73 -8.96 -16.38
N LEU A 237 21.61 -8.25 -16.15
CA LEU A 237 21.64 -7.03 -15.36
C LEU A 237 21.77 -7.43 -13.88
N ARG A 238 22.79 -6.90 -13.20
CA ARG A 238 23.04 -7.16 -11.79
C ARG A 238 22.64 -5.94 -10.97
N ILE A 239 21.71 -6.12 -10.05
CA ILE A 239 21.26 -5.05 -9.15
C ILE A 239 21.51 -5.51 -7.71
N LYS A 240 22.21 -4.70 -6.92
CA LYS A 240 22.38 -4.91 -5.49
C LYS A 240 21.10 -4.58 -4.73
N ASN A 241 20.90 -5.23 -3.60
CA ASN A 241 19.82 -4.88 -2.67
C ASN A 241 20.11 -3.58 -1.89
N GLU A 242 20.39 -2.49 -2.60
CA GLU A 242 20.63 -1.14 -2.07
C GLU A 242 19.65 -0.19 -2.80
N LEU A 243 18.96 0.70 -2.08
CA LEU A 243 18.03 1.67 -2.66
C LEU A 243 18.68 3.06 -2.77
N VAL A 244 18.70 3.63 -3.97
CA VAL A 244 19.25 4.96 -4.28
C VAL A 244 18.12 5.89 -4.71
N SER A 245 18.03 7.07 -4.10
CA SER A 245 17.10 8.11 -4.54
C SER A 245 17.67 8.84 -5.76
N ASN A 246 17.04 8.72 -6.93
CA ASN A 246 17.38 9.57 -8.07
C ASN A 246 16.79 10.97 -7.87
N GLU A 247 17.61 11.94 -7.46
CA GLU A 247 17.39 13.32 -7.87
C GLU A 247 17.76 13.46 -9.35
N PRO A 248 16.94 14.09 -10.21
CA PRO A 248 17.33 14.34 -11.59
C PRO A 248 18.51 15.31 -11.64
N GLU A 249 19.63 14.90 -12.26
CA GLU A 249 20.74 15.81 -12.53
C GLU A 249 20.28 16.96 -13.43
N ARG A 250 20.54 18.20 -12.98
CA ARG A 250 20.23 19.41 -13.75
C ARG A 250 21.08 19.43 -15.03
N PRO A 251 20.50 19.76 -16.20
CA PRO A 251 21.24 19.82 -17.44
C PRO A 251 22.37 20.87 -17.37
N LYS A 252 23.61 20.41 -17.50
CA LYS A 252 24.81 21.26 -17.64
C LYS A 252 25.03 21.63 -19.10
N ASN A 253 24.17 22.49 -19.65
CA ASN A 253 24.48 23.22 -20.87
C ASN A 253 24.19 24.71 -20.63
N LEU A 254 25.20 25.43 -20.15
CA LEU A 254 25.22 26.89 -20.12
C LEU A 254 25.89 27.37 -21.41
N THR A 255 25.10 27.57 -22.46
CA THR A 255 25.52 28.44 -23.57
C THR A 255 25.39 29.89 -23.10
N PRO A 256 26.34 30.80 -23.41
CA PRO A 256 26.39 32.13 -22.80
C PRO A 256 25.11 32.94 -23.02
N VAL A 257 24.62 33.49 -21.92
CA VAL A 257 23.38 34.26 -21.79
C VAL A 257 23.48 35.55 -22.60
N ARG A 258 22.57 35.72 -23.57
CA ARG A 258 22.14 37.07 -23.99
C ARG A 258 21.22 37.62 -22.90
N ILE A 259 21.58 38.81 -22.43
CA ILE A 259 21.00 39.56 -21.31
C ILE A 259 19.47 39.66 -21.44
N GLY A 260 18.75 39.33 -20.36
CA GLY A 260 17.34 39.74 -20.17
C GLY A 260 16.26 38.65 -20.07
N LYS A 261 16.57 37.38 -19.78
CA LYS A 261 15.50 36.41 -19.47
C LYS A 261 15.04 36.55 -18.01
N PRO A 262 13.73 36.63 -17.71
CA PRO A 262 13.25 36.45 -16.34
C PRO A 262 13.72 35.08 -15.86
N GLN A 263 14.25 35.01 -14.65
CA GLN A 263 14.67 33.73 -14.05
C GLN A 263 13.46 32.80 -14.02
N LEU A 264 13.57 31.65 -14.69
CA LEU A 264 12.62 30.55 -14.59
C LEU A 264 12.68 30.02 -13.16
N ASN A 265 11.80 30.52 -12.31
CA ASN A 265 11.51 29.88 -11.04
C ASN A 265 10.84 28.54 -11.37
N MET A 266 11.38 27.42 -10.89
CA MET A 266 10.85 26.06 -11.15
C MET A 266 9.52 25.78 -10.42
N GLU A 267 8.99 26.75 -9.68
CA GLU A 267 7.65 26.69 -9.11
C GLU A 267 6.62 27.01 -10.20
N ARG A 268 5.74 26.05 -10.51
CA ARG A 268 4.60 26.25 -11.44
C ARG A 268 3.87 27.55 -11.05
N TYR A 269 3.75 28.50 -11.98
CA TYR A 269 3.25 29.86 -11.82
C TYR A 269 1.73 29.96 -11.92
N GLU A 270 1.03 28.85 -12.17
CA GLU A 270 -0.43 28.82 -12.28
C GLU A 270 -1.11 29.51 -11.07
N PRO A 271 -1.71 30.71 -11.26
CA PRO A 271 -2.17 31.56 -10.17
C PRO A 271 -3.53 31.12 -9.63
N CYS A 272 -4.25 30.27 -10.38
CA CYS A 272 -5.38 29.52 -9.85
C CYS A 272 -4.85 28.25 -9.17
N LYS A 273 -4.72 28.28 -7.84
CA LYS A 273 -3.99 27.28 -7.03
C LYS A 273 -4.56 27.13 -5.61
N PHE A 274 -4.07 26.10 -4.93
CA PHE A 274 -4.02 25.99 -3.47
C PHE A 274 -2.73 25.27 -3.09
N GLU A 275 -2.28 25.47 -1.85
CA GLU A 275 -1.00 24.94 -1.36
C GLU A 275 -1.20 23.64 -0.58
N THR A 276 -2.06 23.66 0.43
CA THR A 276 -2.33 22.49 1.26
C THR A 276 -3.82 22.28 1.49
N ILE A 277 -4.24 21.03 1.56
CA ILE A 277 -5.56 20.65 2.10
C ILE A 277 -5.29 19.86 3.37
N SER A 278 -5.94 20.24 4.46
CA SER A 278 -5.87 19.55 5.74
C SER A 278 -7.24 19.27 6.30
N ILE A 279 -7.36 18.14 7.00
CA ILE A 279 -8.55 17.77 7.72
C ILE A 279 -8.25 17.87 9.21
N THR A 280 -9.06 18.64 9.92
CA THR A 280 -8.96 18.82 11.37
C THR A 280 -10.10 18.06 12.03
N GLU A 281 -9.73 17.13 12.89
CA GLU A 281 -10.64 16.36 13.71
C GLU A 281 -10.60 16.83 15.16
N VAL A 282 -11.76 16.95 15.79
CA VAL A 282 -11.85 17.15 17.25
C VAL A 282 -12.02 15.78 17.90
N GLU A 283 -11.11 15.41 18.78
CA GLU A 283 -11.19 14.23 19.62
C GLU A 283 -11.21 14.63 21.09
N GLU A 284 -12.12 14.06 21.88
CA GLU A 284 -12.07 14.17 23.33
C GLU A 284 -11.20 13.06 23.90
N LYS A 285 -10.11 13.43 24.56
CA LYS A 285 -9.20 12.53 25.27
C LYS A 285 -9.04 13.03 26.71
N ASN A 286 -9.37 12.19 27.69
CA ASN A 286 -9.32 12.54 29.12
C ASN A 286 -10.13 13.81 29.50
N GLY A 287 -11.29 14.01 28.88
CA GLY A 287 -12.16 15.16 29.15
C GLY A 287 -11.66 16.52 28.60
N LYS A 288 -10.62 16.52 27.75
CA LYS A 288 -10.16 17.71 27.03
C LYS A 288 -10.31 17.51 25.52
N ALA A 289 -10.86 18.52 24.84
CA ALA A 289 -10.94 18.54 23.38
C ALA A 289 -9.55 18.79 22.78
N GLN A 290 -9.03 17.80 22.05
CA GLN A 290 -7.77 17.88 21.33
C GLN A 290 -8.07 17.96 19.83
N GLN A 291 -7.56 19.00 19.17
CA GLN A 291 -7.65 19.14 17.72
C GLN A 291 -6.48 18.42 17.05
N LYS A 292 -6.78 17.53 16.12
CA LYS A 292 -5.81 16.77 15.35
C LYS A 292 -5.90 17.19 13.88
N LYS A 293 -4.90 17.92 13.41
CA LYS A 293 -4.82 18.42 12.03
C LYS A 293 -3.95 17.49 11.19
N ILE A 294 -4.49 16.96 10.10
CA ILE A 294 -3.81 16.02 9.19
C ILE A 294 -3.76 16.64 7.81
N VAL A 295 -2.56 16.79 7.25
CA VAL A 295 -2.36 17.33 5.90
C VAL A 295 -2.62 16.21 4.88
N VAL A 296 -3.73 16.31 4.15
CA VAL A 296 -4.12 15.32 3.14
C VAL A 296 -3.52 15.64 1.77
N PHE A 297 -3.20 16.91 1.51
CA PHE A 297 -2.55 17.37 0.29
C PHE A 297 -1.49 18.43 0.61
N ASP A 298 -0.31 18.35 -0.01
CA ASP A 298 0.79 19.31 0.15
C ASP A 298 1.48 19.56 -1.19
N ASN A 299 1.15 20.70 -1.83
CA ASN A 299 1.79 21.26 -3.03
C ASN A 299 2.12 20.23 -4.13
N GLY A 300 1.23 19.25 -4.31
CA GLY A 300 1.38 18.21 -5.33
C GLY A 300 2.43 17.13 -5.05
N LYS A 301 3.01 17.09 -3.84
CA LYS A 301 3.90 15.99 -3.43
C LYS A 301 3.19 14.65 -3.53
N ASN A 302 3.85 13.67 -4.16
CA ASN A 302 3.35 12.30 -4.37
C ASN A 302 2.03 12.21 -5.17
N LEU A 303 1.68 13.22 -5.98
CA LEU A 303 0.57 13.09 -6.92
C LEU A 303 0.97 12.23 -8.11
N SER A 304 0.17 11.21 -8.41
CA SER A 304 0.15 10.60 -9.74
C SER A 304 -0.67 11.47 -10.69
N GLU A 305 -0.03 11.95 -11.76
CA GLU A 305 -0.71 12.77 -12.78
C GLU A 305 -1.64 11.90 -13.63
N ILE A 306 -2.88 12.36 -13.84
CA ILE A 306 -3.82 11.75 -14.77
C ILE A 306 -3.71 12.47 -16.11
N ARG A 307 -3.69 11.72 -17.21
CA ARG A 307 -3.78 12.29 -18.56
C ARG A 307 -5.09 13.09 -18.67
N SER A 308 -4.97 14.40 -18.77
CA SER A 308 -6.11 15.30 -18.88
C SER A 308 -6.59 15.48 -20.31
N VAL A 309 -7.84 15.92 -20.42
CA VAL A 309 -8.44 16.30 -21.70
C VAL A 309 -7.92 17.69 -22.08
N PRO A 310 -7.55 17.93 -23.34
CA PRO A 310 -7.15 19.26 -23.78
C PRO A 310 -8.34 20.23 -23.70
N GLU A 311 -8.14 21.36 -23.06
CA GLU A 311 -9.10 22.45 -22.94
C GLU A 311 -8.69 23.62 -23.82
N LEU A 312 -9.66 24.18 -24.57
CA LEU A 312 -9.45 25.36 -25.40
C LEU A 312 -9.58 26.63 -24.55
N VAL A 313 -8.51 27.40 -24.46
CA VAL A 313 -8.48 28.73 -23.84
C VAL A 313 -8.49 29.78 -24.93
N ASN A 314 -9.35 30.78 -24.76
CA ASN A 314 -9.41 31.96 -25.63
C ASN A 314 -9.14 33.22 -24.80
N ARG A 315 -8.21 34.05 -25.28
CA ARG A 315 -7.92 35.37 -24.71
C ARG A 315 -7.99 36.41 -25.80
N THR A 316 -8.53 37.57 -25.46
CA THR A 316 -8.70 38.66 -26.42
C THR A 316 -7.85 39.85 -26.00
N VAL A 317 -7.11 40.38 -26.96
CA VAL A 317 -6.33 41.61 -26.81
C VAL A 317 -6.91 42.67 -27.73
N TYR A 318 -7.30 43.81 -27.18
CA TYR A 318 -7.90 44.91 -27.93
C TYR A 318 -6.85 45.93 -28.39
N PHE A 319 -7.15 46.57 -29.52
CA PHE A 319 -6.32 47.59 -30.14
C PHE A 319 -7.12 48.87 -30.38
N THR A 320 -6.44 50.00 -30.32
CA THR A 320 -7.00 51.30 -30.72
C THR A 320 -7.17 51.39 -32.23
N PHE A 321 -7.95 52.39 -32.65
CA PHE A 321 -8.22 52.64 -34.07
C PHE A 321 -6.90 52.83 -34.84
N ASP A 322 -6.83 52.23 -36.02
CA ASP A 322 -5.71 52.37 -36.95
C ASP A 322 -4.31 52.09 -36.38
N SER A 323 -4.25 51.26 -35.35
CA SER A 323 -3.01 50.98 -34.62
C SER A 323 -2.78 49.47 -34.47
N ALA A 324 -1.52 49.07 -34.59
CA ALA A 324 -1.01 47.75 -34.19
C ALA A 324 -0.19 47.80 -32.89
N ALA A 325 -0.12 48.96 -32.22
CA ALA A 325 0.66 49.12 -30.99
C ALA A 325 -0.03 48.44 -29.80
N ILE A 326 0.76 47.76 -28.97
CA ILE A 326 0.30 47.08 -27.75
C ILE A 326 0.35 48.07 -26.57
N GLU A 327 -0.82 48.45 -26.06
CA GLU A 327 -0.98 49.36 -24.93
C GLU A 327 -0.70 48.71 -23.57
N SER A 328 -0.45 49.51 -22.54
CA SER A 328 -0.11 49.05 -21.18
C SER A 328 -1.15 48.11 -20.56
N GLN A 329 -2.44 48.39 -20.75
CA GLN A 329 -3.55 47.55 -20.33
C GLN A 329 -3.52 46.16 -20.99
N SER A 330 -3.25 46.11 -22.30
CA SER A 330 -3.09 44.87 -23.08
C SER A 330 -1.82 44.09 -22.72
N ARG A 331 -0.75 44.78 -22.28
CA ARG A 331 0.49 44.13 -21.81
C ARG A 331 0.27 43.24 -20.59
N SER A 332 -0.58 43.65 -19.64
CA SER A 332 -0.86 42.83 -18.45
C SER A 332 -1.51 41.48 -18.80
N VAL A 333 -2.42 41.46 -19.78
CA VAL A 333 -3.06 40.25 -20.31
C VAL A 333 -2.05 39.39 -21.05
N LEU A 334 -1.19 40.02 -21.86
CA LEU A 334 -0.13 39.34 -22.60
C LEU A 334 0.95 38.75 -21.69
N ASP A 335 1.35 39.44 -20.62
CA ASP A 335 2.33 38.95 -19.65
C ASP A 335 1.82 37.73 -18.90
N ASN A 336 0.56 37.76 -18.45
CA ASN A 336 -0.07 36.61 -17.80
C ASN A 336 -0.20 35.42 -18.77
N THR A 337 -0.57 35.70 -20.02
CA THR A 337 -0.68 34.68 -21.08
C THR A 337 0.69 34.09 -21.42
N LEU A 338 1.73 34.93 -21.53
CA LEU A 338 3.11 34.52 -21.80
C LEU A 338 3.64 33.61 -20.68
N ARG A 339 3.50 34.02 -19.42
CA ARG A 339 3.94 33.21 -18.27
C ARG A 339 3.29 31.84 -18.28
N PHE A 340 1.98 31.77 -18.51
CA PHE A 340 1.27 30.50 -18.67
C PHE A 340 1.84 29.66 -19.84
N LEU A 341 1.99 30.24 -21.02
CA LEU A 341 2.46 29.52 -22.21
C LEU A 341 3.91 29.03 -22.13
N LEU A 342 4.74 29.66 -21.32
CA LEU A 342 6.11 29.21 -21.02
C LEU A 342 6.12 27.92 -20.19
N GLU A 343 5.11 27.70 -19.34
CA GLU A 343 5.00 26.48 -18.52
C GLU A 343 4.35 25.31 -19.28
N HIS A 344 3.52 25.61 -20.28
CA HIS A 344 2.85 24.60 -21.10
C HIS A 344 3.52 24.46 -22.46
N GLU A 345 4.70 23.83 -22.51
CA GLU A 345 5.58 23.79 -23.70
C GLU A 345 4.98 23.09 -24.94
N HIS A 346 3.92 22.29 -24.77
CA HIS A 346 3.36 21.44 -25.83
C HIS A 346 2.12 22.01 -26.54
N SER A 347 1.67 23.22 -26.19
CA SER A 347 0.49 23.84 -26.78
C SER A 347 0.81 24.60 -28.08
N THR A 348 0.04 24.35 -29.13
CA THR A 348 -0.02 25.21 -30.34
C THR A 348 -0.88 26.43 -30.05
N ILE A 349 -0.38 27.61 -30.38
CA ILE A 349 -1.02 28.91 -30.15
C ILE A 349 -1.43 29.49 -31.50
N THR A 350 -2.70 29.84 -31.63
CA THR A 350 -3.25 30.50 -32.81
C THR A 350 -3.61 31.93 -32.45
N LEU A 351 -3.07 32.89 -33.19
CA LEU A 351 -3.38 34.30 -33.09
C LEU A 351 -4.23 34.67 -34.31
N ASN A 352 -5.49 35.02 -34.10
CA ASN A 352 -6.37 35.51 -35.14
C ASN A 352 -6.60 37.00 -34.94
N GLY A 353 -5.96 37.82 -35.77
CA GLY A 353 -6.18 39.26 -35.77
C GLY A 353 -7.41 39.63 -36.57
N TYR A 354 -8.16 40.60 -36.08
CA TYR A 354 -9.35 41.17 -36.70
C TYR A 354 -9.24 42.69 -36.78
N ALA A 355 -9.91 43.26 -37.78
CA ALA A 355 -10.09 44.69 -37.95
C ALA A 355 -11.59 45.02 -37.94
N CYS A 356 -11.92 46.28 -37.70
CA CYS A 356 -13.27 46.80 -37.93
C CYS A 356 -13.48 47.04 -39.43
N VAL A 357 -14.74 47.09 -39.87
CA VAL A 357 -15.15 47.22 -41.28
C VAL A 357 -14.80 48.55 -41.95
N ILE A 358 -14.36 49.56 -41.19
CA ILE A 358 -14.18 50.96 -41.63
C ILE A 358 -13.15 51.10 -42.77
N GLY A 359 -12.06 50.31 -42.75
CA GLY A 359 -11.01 50.37 -43.77
C GLY A 359 -11.30 49.54 -45.03
N LYS A 360 -10.49 49.72 -46.08
CA LYS A 360 -10.49 48.85 -47.27
C LYS A 360 -10.15 47.41 -46.90
N ALA A 361 -10.70 46.43 -47.62
CA ALA A 361 -10.52 45.01 -47.31
C ALA A 361 -9.03 44.61 -47.26
N ASP A 362 -8.23 45.02 -48.26
CA ASP A 362 -6.78 44.73 -48.29
C ASP A 362 -6.03 45.40 -47.14
N TYR A 363 -6.42 46.63 -46.79
CA TYR A 363 -5.86 47.36 -45.66
C TYR A 363 -6.16 46.66 -44.33
N ASN A 364 -7.42 46.31 -44.10
CA ASN A 364 -7.87 45.59 -42.91
C ASN A 364 -7.21 44.21 -42.80
N LYS A 365 -6.97 43.53 -43.94
CA LYS A 365 -6.25 42.27 -43.98
C LYS A 365 -4.79 42.43 -43.55
N ALA A 366 -4.10 43.47 -44.04
CA ALA A 366 -2.74 43.78 -43.66
C ALA A 366 -2.63 44.20 -42.18
N LEU A 367 -3.47 45.14 -41.73
CA LEU A 367 -3.47 45.65 -40.35
C LEU A 367 -3.80 44.56 -39.32
N SER A 368 -4.77 43.69 -39.62
CA SER A 368 -5.09 42.56 -38.75
C SER A 368 -3.95 41.52 -38.67
N LEU A 369 -3.22 41.30 -39.77
CA LEU A 369 -2.02 40.47 -39.77
C LEU A 369 -0.92 41.12 -38.93
N GLU A 370 -0.66 42.41 -39.11
CA GLU A 370 0.34 43.18 -38.36
C GLU A 370 0.10 43.11 -36.85
N ARG A 371 -1.15 43.30 -36.39
CA ARG A 371 -1.54 43.12 -34.98
C ARG A 371 -1.21 41.73 -34.44
N SER A 372 -1.56 40.69 -35.20
CA SER A 372 -1.26 39.31 -34.80
C SER A 372 0.25 39.04 -34.74
N GLN A 373 1.01 39.61 -35.68
CA GLN A 373 2.46 39.51 -35.74
C GLN A 373 3.14 40.28 -34.60
N GLY A 374 2.62 41.46 -34.22
CA GLY A 374 3.10 42.22 -33.06
C GLY A 374 2.95 41.44 -31.76
N ILE A 375 1.82 40.74 -31.57
CA ILE A 375 1.65 39.82 -30.43
C ILE A 375 2.58 38.61 -30.54
N LYS A 376 2.75 38.02 -31.74
CA LYS A 376 3.71 36.92 -31.94
C LYS A 376 5.12 37.34 -31.56
N GLN A 377 5.54 38.54 -31.96
CA GLN A 377 6.83 39.11 -31.61
C GLN A 377 6.95 39.29 -30.10
N TYR A 378 5.96 39.92 -29.45
CA TYR A 378 5.92 40.07 -27.99
C TYR A 378 6.11 38.74 -27.25
N LEU A 379 5.36 37.70 -27.64
CA LEU A 379 5.46 36.38 -27.03
C LEU A 379 6.82 35.71 -27.31
N THR A 380 7.38 35.88 -28.51
CA THR A 380 8.67 35.30 -28.90
C THR A 380 9.84 35.98 -28.18
N GLU A 381 9.82 37.31 -28.05
CA GLU A 381 10.77 38.09 -27.25
C GLU A 381 10.70 37.70 -25.77
N GLY A 382 9.49 37.38 -25.31
CA GLY A 382 9.23 36.78 -24.00
C GLY A 382 9.78 35.37 -23.78
N GLY A 383 10.38 34.75 -24.80
CA GLY A 383 11.02 33.43 -24.73
C GLY A 383 10.20 32.28 -25.29
N LEU A 384 9.01 32.52 -25.83
CA LEU A 384 8.17 31.48 -26.42
C LEU A 384 8.72 31.03 -27.77
N ASN A 385 8.75 29.72 -28.03
CA ASN A 385 9.25 29.20 -29.30
C ASN A 385 8.33 29.63 -30.47
N PRO A 386 8.84 30.36 -31.49
CA PRO A 386 8.02 30.90 -32.57
C PRO A 386 7.35 29.83 -33.43
N ASN A 387 7.88 28.59 -33.44
CA ASN A 387 7.27 27.44 -34.13
C ASN A 387 5.96 26.98 -33.49
N ARG A 388 5.68 27.40 -32.25
CA ARG A 388 4.43 27.11 -31.55
C ARG A 388 3.32 28.10 -31.90
N ILE A 389 3.63 29.21 -32.58
CA ILE A 389 2.71 30.34 -32.79
C ILE A 389 2.34 30.46 -34.27
N ILE A 390 1.06 30.24 -34.57
CA ILE A 390 0.44 30.48 -35.87
C ILE A 390 -0.22 31.86 -35.82
N SER A 391 0.12 32.74 -36.75
CA SER A 391 -0.38 34.13 -36.80
C SER A 391 -1.17 34.35 -38.08
N ASN A 392 -2.43 34.77 -37.95
CA ASN A 392 -3.34 34.97 -39.06
C ASN A 392 -3.98 36.37 -38.99
N GLY A 393 -3.92 37.13 -40.09
CA GLY A 393 -4.79 38.28 -40.30
C GLY A 393 -6.11 37.81 -40.91
N LYS A 394 -7.22 37.93 -40.19
CA LYS A 394 -8.55 37.53 -40.71
C LYS A 394 -9.19 38.63 -41.54
N GLY A 395 -8.73 39.88 -41.42
CA GLY A 395 -9.37 41.03 -42.05
C GLY A 395 -10.50 41.56 -41.18
N GLU A 396 -11.49 42.18 -41.80
CA GLU A 396 -12.67 42.68 -41.10
C GLU A 396 -13.55 41.55 -40.55
N ILE A 397 -14.08 41.73 -39.34
CA ILE A 397 -15.16 40.89 -38.84
C ILE A 397 -16.47 41.40 -39.45
N LEU A 398 -17.11 40.56 -40.28
CA LEU A 398 -18.43 40.86 -40.82
C LEU A 398 -19.45 40.35 -39.80
N SER A 399 -20.04 41.27 -39.04
CA SER A 399 -21.23 41.00 -38.25
C SER A 399 -22.47 41.07 -39.16
N ASP A 400 -23.23 39.98 -39.13
CA ASP A 400 -24.47 39.71 -39.86
C ASP A 400 -24.45 39.59 -41.38
N ASN A 401 -25.25 38.61 -41.83
CA ASN A 401 -25.42 38.06 -43.17
C ASN A 401 -26.04 39.03 -44.21
N ASN A 402 -25.74 40.33 -44.13
CA ASN A 402 -26.44 41.34 -44.92
C ASN A 402 -25.55 42.42 -45.54
N ARG A 403 -24.25 42.13 -45.75
CA ARG A 403 -23.30 43.05 -46.41
C ARG A 403 -22.57 42.45 -47.61
N GLU A 404 -23.13 41.43 -48.26
CA GLU A 404 -22.60 40.88 -49.53
C GLU A 404 -22.63 41.90 -50.69
N ASN A 405 -23.29 43.06 -50.52
CA ASN A 405 -23.42 44.11 -51.53
C ASN A 405 -22.76 45.45 -51.16
N ASP A 406 -21.86 45.51 -50.17
CA ASP A 406 -21.07 46.73 -49.96
C ASP A 406 -19.91 46.80 -50.97
N THR A 407 -20.22 47.33 -52.16
CA THR A 407 -19.21 47.71 -53.15
C THR A 407 -18.41 48.88 -52.58
N LYS A 408 -17.33 48.57 -51.86
CA LYS A 408 -16.35 49.52 -51.29
C LYS A 408 -15.58 50.27 -52.40
N ASP A 409 -16.27 51.01 -53.26
CA ASP A 409 -15.66 51.86 -54.29
C ASP A 409 -15.37 53.29 -53.82
N GLY A 410 -15.62 53.61 -52.53
CA GLY A 410 -14.99 54.77 -51.91
C GLY A 410 -15.83 55.47 -50.84
N ALA A 411 -15.59 55.14 -49.58
CA ALA A 411 -15.61 56.08 -48.46
C ALA A 411 -15.10 55.37 -47.20
N ASP A 412 -14.06 55.91 -46.55
CA ASP A 412 -13.77 55.57 -45.16
C ASP A 412 -14.99 56.01 -44.33
N ASN A 413 -15.66 55.07 -43.67
CA ASN A 413 -16.89 55.31 -42.92
C ASN A 413 -16.61 56.01 -41.57
N LEU A 414 -16.08 57.25 -41.65
CA LEU A 414 -15.57 58.06 -40.53
C LEU A 414 -16.60 58.37 -39.43
N ARG A 415 -17.90 58.30 -39.74
CA ARG A 415 -18.99 58.53 -38.77
C ARG A 415 -19.01 57.53 -37.61
N TYR A 416 -18.36 56.38 -37.77
CA TYR A 416 -18.55 55.22 -36.89
C TYR A 416 -17.28 54.78 -36.14
N LYS A 417 -16.27 55.64 -36.00
CA LYS A 417 -14.96 55.28 -35.41
C LYS A 417 -15.02 54.71 -33.97
N ASP A 418 -16.07 55.05 -33.21
CA ASP A 418 -16.19 54.78 -31.77
C ASP A 418 -17.44 53.97 -31.37
N GLU A 419 -18.03 53.21 -32.30
CA GLU A 419 -19.11 52.28 -31.93
C GLU A 419 -18.55 51.06 -31.19
N LYS A 420 -19.25 50.61 -30.13
CA LYS A 420 -18.85 49.47 -29.28
C LYS A 420 -18.49 48.22 -30.08
N GLU A 421 -19.29 47.91 -31.10
CA GLU A 421 -19.07 46.76 -31.98
C GLU A 421 -17.75 46.86 -32.77
N TYR A 422 -17.41 48.04 -33.29
CA TYR A 422 -16.15 48.27 -33.98
C TYR A 422 -14.96 48.32 -33.03
N ILE A 423 -15.13 48.83 -31.81
CA ILE A 423 -14.11 48.75 -30.76
C ILE A 423 -13.81 47.28 -30.43
N GLU A 424 -14.86 46.46 -30.26
CA GLU A 424 -14.72 45.03 -29.95
C GLU A 424 -14.20 44.21 -31.14
N ALA A 425 -14.39 44.67 -32.37
CA ALA A 425 -13.82 44.07 -33.59
C ALA A 425 -12.30 44.32 -33.74
N ARG A 426 -11.77 45.40 -33.16
CA ARG A 426 -10.33 45.72 -33.19
C ARG A 426 -9.60 44.87 -32.16
N ARG A 427 -9.40 43.61 -32.48
CA ARG A 427 -8.84 42.64 -31.54
C ARG A 427 -7.96 41.59 -32.18
N VAL A 428 -7.15 40.94 -31.34
CA VAL A 428 -6.52 39.66 -31.66
C VAL A 428 -7.01 38.64 -30.64
N ASP A 429 -7.56 37.54 -31.15
CA ASP A 429 -7.94 36.39 -30.35
C ASP A 429 -6.79 35.39 -30.32
N ILE A 430 -6.30 35.12 -29.11
CA ILE A 430 -5.26 34.16 -28.76
C ILE A 430 -5.94 32.88 -28.31
N SER A 431 -5.81 31.82 -29.11
CA SER A 431 -6.38 30.51 -28.83
C SER A 431 -5.30 29.47 -28.65
N PHE A 432 -5.34 28.70 -27.58
CA PHE A 432 -4.43 27.57 -27.36
C PHE A 432 -5.12 26.45 -26.58
N THR A 433 -4.64 25.22 -26.76
CA THR A 433 -5.11 24.08 -25.96
C THR A 433 -4.15 23.84 -24.80
N PHE A 434 -4.64 23.80 -23.57
CA PHE A 434 -3.85 23.35 -22.43
C PHE A 434 -4.37 22.01 -21.91
N TYR A 435 -3.49 21.19 -21.36
CA TYR A 435 -3.85 19.96 -20.68
C TYR A 435 -3.99 20.30 -19.20
N GLY A 436 -5.20 20.23 -18.64
CA GLY A 436 -5.41 20.53 -17.23
C GLY A 436 -4.60 19.62 -16.30
N HIS A 437 -4.17 20.10 -15.14
CA HIS A 437 -3.45 19.25 -14.20
C HIS A 437 -4.44 18.54 -13.28
N ASP A 438 -4.92 17.39 -13.76
CA ASP A 438 -5.72 16.46 -12.96
C ASP A 438 -4.80 15.50 -12.19
N ALA A 439 -5.22 15.19 -10.97
CA ALA A 439 -4.57 14.21 -10.14
C ALA A 439 -5.58 13.16 -9.65
N HIS A 440 -5.06 12.01 -9.21
CA HIS A 440 -5.87 11.01 -8.53
C HIS A 440 -6.47 11.58 -7.24
N THR A 441 -7.72 11.19 -6.96
CA THR A 441 -8.44 11.56 -5.74
C THR A 441 -7.63 11.19 -4.51
N VAL A 442 -7.46 12.16 -3.59
CA VAL A 442 -6.82 11.92 -2.31
C VAL A 442 -7.80 11.18 -1.41
N ILE A 443 -7.41 10.01 -0.92
CA ILE A 443 -8.24 9.23 0.02
C ILE A 443 -7.84 9.61 1.44
N TYR A 444 -8.84 9.89 2.27
CA TYR A 444 -8.70 10.09 3.71
C TYR A 444 -9.66 9.15 4.45
N GLU A 445 -9.13 8.28 5.29
CA GLU A 445 -9.92 7.36 6.09
C GLU A 445 -10.02 7.87 7.53
N THR A 446 -11.21 7.77 8.12
CA THR A 446 -11.47 8.12 9.52
C THR A 446 -12.52 7.22 10.16
N ILE A 447 -12.62 7.28 11.48
CA ILE A 447 -13.58 6.54 12.29
C ILE A 447 -14.63 7.54 12.80
N ALA A 448 -15.90 7.22 12.58
CA ALA A 448 -17.02 8.06 12.99
C ALA A 448 -18.04 7.25 13.83
N PRO A 449 -18.67 7.90 14.82
CA PRO A 449 -19.77 7.28 15.56
C PRO A 449 -21.02 7.15 14.66
N SER A 450 -22.07 6.53 15.17
CA SER A 450 -23.37 6.47 14.49
C SER A 450 -24.13 7.80 14.47
N SER A 451 -23.65 8.80 15.23
CA SER A 451 -24.20 10.16 15.28
C SER A 451 -23.27 11.16 14.58
N ASP A 452 -23.79 12.33 14.23
CA ASP A 452 -22.99 13.38 13.59
C ASP A 452 -21.81 13.81 14.47
N ARG A 453 -20.62 13.79 13.87
CA ARG A 453 -19.39 14.35 14.39
C ARG A 453 -18.81 15.30 13.37
N ASN A 454 -18.52 16.54 13.78
CA ASN A 454 -17.98 17.51 12.85
C ASN A 454 -16.48 17.31 12.60
N ILE A 455 -16.08 17.43 11.34
CA ILE A 455 -14.69 17.61 10.91
C ILE A 455 -14.56 18.88 10.09
N THR A 456 -13.37 19.49 10.07
CA THR A 456 -13.10 20.71 9.31
C THR A 456 -12.15 20.40 8.17
N ILE A 457 -12.47 20.87 6.96
CA ILE A 457 -11.60 20.84 5.79
C ILE A 457 -11.05 22.25 5.61
N ASP A 458 -9.74 22.41 5.72
CA ASP A 458 -9.03 23.67 5.53
C ASP A 458 -8.17 23.62 4.26
N VAL A 459 -8.26 24.65 3.43
CA VAL A 459 -7.55 24.81 2.15
C VAL A 459 -6.69 26.08 2.22
N THR A 460 -5.39 25.92 2.41
CA THR A 460 -4.46 27.05 2.53
C THR A 460 -3.97 27.52 1.15
N GLY A 461 -3.87 28.83 0.97
CA GLY A 461 -3.40 29.44 -0.28
C GLY A 461 -4.37 29.34 -1.45
N PHE A 462 -5.68 29.21 -1.18
CA PHE A 462 -6.70 29.01 -2.21
C PHE A 462 -6.98 30.30 -2.98
N GLU A 463 -6.50 30.39 -4.21
CA GLU A 463 -6.69 31.52 -5.11
C GLU A 463 -7.24 31.06 -6.44
N THR A 464 -8.29 31.71 -6.96
CA THR A 464 -8.89 31.36 -8.27
C THR A 464 -9.16 32.55 -9.18
N LYS A 465 -8.90 33.78 -8.72
CA LYS A 465 -9.20 35.03 -9.46
C LYS A 465 -8.52 35.10 -10.84
N SER A 466 -7.37 34.44 -10.98
CA SER A 466 -6.59 34.39 -12.22
C SER A 466 -6.77 33.07 -12.98
N CYS A 467 -7.93 32.40 -12.84
CA CYS A 467 -8.26 31.19 -13.57
C CYS A 467 -8.18 31.41 -15.10
N PHE A 468 -7.43 30.55 -15.78
CA PHE A 468 -7.21 30.66 -17.22
C PHE A 468 -8.39 30.15 -18.06
N ARG A 469 -9.39 29.50 -17.44
CA ARG A 469 -10.59 28.97 -18.10
C ARG A 469 -11.57 30.07 -18.53
N ASN A 470 -12.39 29.73 -19.52
CA ASN A 470 -13.46 30.58 -20.04
C ASN A 470 -14.54 30.81 -18.97
N ASP A 471 -15.29 31.91 -19.05
CA ASP A 471 -16.24 32.36 -18.01
C ASP A 471 -17.26 31.30 -17.57
N LYS A 472 -17.67 30.39 -18.46
CA LYS A 472 -18.63 29.32 -18.14
C LYS A 472 -18.05 28.18 -17.28
N ASN A 473 -16.72 28.06 -17.20
CA ASN A 473 -16.01 26.96 -16.51
C ASN A 473 -14.89 27.51 -15.59
N LYS A 474 -15.01 28.74 -15.11
CA LYS A 474 -14.00 29.32 -14.22
C LYS A 474 -14.06 28.64 -12.86
N HIS A 475 -12.90 28.28 -12.33
CA HIS A 475 -12.79 27.81 -10.96
C HIS A 475 -13.20 28.92 -9.98
N GLU A 476 -14.11 28.57 -9.08
CA GLU A 476 -14.53 29.43 -7.98
C GLU A 476 -13.76 29.06 -6.71
N LYS A 477 -13.51 30.04 -5.83
CA LYS A 477 -12.95 29.82 -4.50
C LYS A 477 -14.04 29.22 -3.59
N LYS A 478 -14.40 27.97 -3.87
CA LYS A 478 -15.53 27.25 -3.31
C LYS A 478 -15.14 25.83 -2.95
N ILE A 479 -15.62 25.37 -1.81
CA ILE A 479 -15.51 23.98 -1.36
C ILE A 479 -16.92 23.38 -1.40
N THR A 480 -17.08 22.31 -2.18
CA THR A 480 -18.35 21.59 -2.29
C THR A 480 -18.18 20.20 -1.69
N VAL A 481 -19.08 19.80 -0.79
CA VAL A 481 -19.08 18.46 -0.19
C VAL A 481 -20.42 17.79 -0.47
N SER A 482 -20.37 16.55 -0.97
CA SER A 482 -21.55 15.71 -1.20
C SER A 482 -21.38 14.35 -0.56
N SER A 483 -22.44 13.83 0.07
CA SER A 483 -22.49 12.48 0.63
C SER A 483 -23.86 11.87 0.33
N PRO A 484 -23.97 10.54 0.17
CA PRO A 484 -25.26 9.85 0.11
C PRO A 484 -26.15 10.12 1.32
N GLU A 485 -25.57 10.48 2.46
CA GLU A 485 -26.28 10.78 3.70
C GLU A 485 -26.78 12.24 3.77
N TYR A 486 -26.43 13.08 2.80
CA TYR A 486 -26.90 14.48 2.75
C TYR A 486 -28.05 14.64 1.75
N ASN A 487 -29.11 15.32 2.18
CA ASN A 487 -30.23 15.67 1.29
C ASN A 487 -29.83 16.64 0.17
N SER A 488 -28.77 17.43 0.37
CA SER A 488 -28.22 18.37 -0.61
C SER A 488 -26.72 18.57 -0.39
N LYS A 489 -26.01 19.07 -1.40
CA LYS A 489 -24.57 19.36 -1.29
C LYS A 489 -24.34 20.54 -0.35
N ILE A 490 -23.30 20.46 0.48
CA ILE A 490 -22.82 21.59 1.26
C ILE A 490 -21.88 22.39 0.36
N GLU A 491 -22.17 23.67 0.15
CA GLU A 491 -21.35 24.57 -0.68
C GLU A 491 -20.95 25.79 0.14
N ILE A 492 -19.66 25.98 0.34
CA ILE A 492 -19.11 27.15 1.05
C ILE A 492 -18.13 27.88 0.14
N SER A 493 -18.36 29.18 -0.03
CA SER A 493 -17.39 30.09 -0.65
C SER A 493 -16.35 30.47 0.41
N GLY A 494 -15.11 30.02 0.25
CA GLY A 494 -14.06 30.26 1.25
C GLY A 494 -12.95 29.21 1.25
N GLU A 495 -12.15 29.25 2.33
CA GLU A 495 -10.96 28.42 2.53
C GLU A 495 -11.17 27.31 3.57
N SER A 496 -12.30 27.31 4.27
CA SER A 496 -12.58 26.34 5.33
C SER A 496 -14.06 25.98 5.36
N VAL A 497 -14.37 24.71 5.58
CA VAL A 497 -15.73 24.19 5.75
C VAL A 497 -15.76 23.15 6.85
N GLN A 498 -16.76 23.26 7.74
CA GLN A 498 -17.08 22.25 8.73
C GLN A 498 -18.20 21.36 8.21
N ILE A 499 -18.02 20.04 8.26
CA ILE A 499 -19.02 19.07 7.79
C ILE A 499 -19.32 18.02 8.88
N PRO A 500 -20.61 17.64 9.07
CA PRO A 500 -20.97 16.54 9.95
C PRO A 500 -20.74 15.19 9.26
N ILE A 501 -19.98 14.30 9.89
CA ILE A 501 -19.76 12.93 9.41
C ILE A 501 -20.27 11.91 10.44
N HIS A 502 -20.76 10.77 9.95
CA HIS A 502 -21.24 9.65 10.74
C HIS A 502 -20.99 8.34 9.99
N SER A 503 -21.07 7.23 10.70
CA SER A 503 -20.97 5.90 10.11
C SER A 503 -22.33 5.34 9.71
N ALA A 504 -22.32 4.33 8.83
CA ALA A 504 -23.50 3.60 8.40
C ALA A 504 -24.11 2.68 9.49
N LEU A 505 -23.48 2.59 10.67
CA LEU A 505 -23.93 1.74 11.76
C LEU A 505 -25.16 2.35 12.42
N SER A 506 -26.32 1.72 12.24
CA SER A 506 -27.54 2.12 12.94
C SER A 506 -27.51 1.66 14.39
N VAL A 507 -27.91 2.56 15.30
CA VAL A 507 -28.15 2.27 16.73
C VAL A 507 -29.23 1.18 16.93
N LEU A 508 -30.13 1.00 15.96
CA LEU A 508 -31.22 0.04 16.02
C LEU A 508 -30.83 -1.36 15.52
N ASN A 509 -29.60 -1.57 15.05
CA ASN A 509 -29.17 -2.89 14.59
C ASN A 509 -28.86 -3.80 15.79
N ILE A 510 -29.79 -4.70 16.10
CA ILE A 510 -29.75 -5.58 17.27
C ILE A 510 -28.55 -6.54 17.22
N ALA A 511 -27.93 -6.82 16.06
CA ALA A 511 -26.68 -7.60 16.00
C ALA A 511 -25.82 -7.14 14.81
N PRO A 512 -24.82 -6.26 15.01
CA PRO A 512 -24.04 -5.66 13.92
C PRO A 512 -23.01 -6.61 13.30
N LEU A 513 -23.29 -7.92 13.24
CA LEU A 513 -22.41 -8.96 12.68
C LEU A 513 -21.97 -8.66 11.23
N GLN A 514 -22.76 -7.89 10.49
CA GLN A 514 -22.37 -7.39 9.17
C GLN A 514 -21.09 -6.55 9.19
N TYR A 515 -20.77 -5.93 10.33
CA TYR A 515 -19.55 -5.17 10.61
C TYR A 515 -18.56 -5.94 11.49
N ILE A 516 -18.63 -7.29 11.50
CA ILE A 516 -17.67 -8.12 12.22
C ILE A 516 -16.24 -7.78 11.78
N TRP A 517 -16.03 -7.42 10.52
CA TRP A 517 -14.83 -6.72 10.08
C TRP A 517 -15.19 -5.25 9.89
N PRO A 518 -14.79 -4.31 10.76
CA PRO A 518 -15.38 -2.97 10.71
C PRO A 518 -15.11 -2.20 9.40
N LYS A 519 -14.09 -2.57 8.62
CA LYS A 519 -13.80 -2.03 7.27
C LYS A 519 -14.63 -2.67 6.14
N TRP A 520 -15.21 -3.85 6.38
CA TRP A 520 -15.86 -4.68 5.36
C TRP A 520 -17.28 -5.06 5.77
N ASN A 521 -18.26 -4.81 4.91
CA ASN A 521 -19.60 -5.32 5.09
C ASN A 521 -19.71 -6.73 4.51
N LEU A 522 -19.86 -7.75 5.35
CA LEU A 522 -19.90 -9.16 4.91
C LEU A 522 -21.26 -9.62 4.36
N ILE A 523 -22.29 -8.77 4.45
CA ILE A 523 -23.64 -9.08 3.97
C ILE A 523 -23.99 -8.09 2.85
N ASP A 524 -23.62 -8.43 1.62
CA ASP A 524 -24.15 -7.77 0.43
C ASP A 524 -25.67 -8.03 0.41
N GLY A 525 -26.49 -7.01 0.71
CA GLY A 525 -27.93 -7.12 0.46
C GLY A 525 -28.87 -6.38 1.41
N ILE A 526 -28.46 -6.00 2.62
CA ILE A 526 -29.33 -5.17 3.49
C ILE A 526 -28.94 -3.70 3.31
N GLY A 527 -29.54 -3.05 2.30
CA GLY A 527 -29.43 -1.60 2.07
C GLY A 527 -28.58 -1.16 0.87
N GLY A 528 -28.16 -2.07 -0.01
CA GLY A 528 -27.51 -1.71 -1.29
C GLY A 528 -26.12 -1.06 -1.19
N ARG A 529 -25.45 -1.15 -0.03
CA ARG A 529 -24.08 -0.68 0.18
C ARG A 529 -23.11 -1.82 -0.16
N GLY A 530 -22.05 -1.52 -0.91
CA GLY A 530 -21.06 -2.52 -1.34
C GLY A 530 -20.18 -3.04 -0.20
N LEU A 531 -19.19 -3.88 -0.54
CA LEU A 531 -18.27 -4.54 0.39
C LEU A 531 -17.50 -3.60 1.34
N ASP A 532 -17.24 -2.34 0.95
CA ASP A 532 -16.59 -1.34 1.80
C ASP A 532 -17.63 -0.69 2.74
N SER A 533 -17.43 -0.79 4.05
CA SER A 533 -18.40 -0.32 5.05
C SER A 533 -18.44 1.21 5.22
N ALA A 534 -17.51 1.94 4.60
CA ALA A 534 -17.41 3.39 4.74
C ALA A 534 -18.60 4.14 4.14
N VAL A 535 -19.04 5.18 4.85
CA VAL A 535 -19.81 6.27 4.25
C VAL A 535 -18.84 7.20 3.50
N LEU A 536 -19.19 7.55 2.26
CA LEU A 536 -18.34 8.34 1.38
C LEU A 536 -18.76 9.81 1.37
N TYR A 537 -17.85 10.69 1.78
CA TYR A 537 -18.01 12.14 1.68
C TYR A 537 -17.05 12.66 0.61
N ASN A 538 -17.59 13.13 -0.50
CA ASN A 538 -16.84 13.61 -1.65
C ASN A 538 -16.65 15.12 -1.54
N ALA A 539 -15.42 15.57 -1.34
CA ALA A 539 -15.05 16.98 -1.37
C ALA A 539 -14.43 17.39 -2.71
N TYR A 540 -14.96 18.45 -3.30
CA TYR A 540 -14.53 19.05 -4.56
C TYR A 540 -13.87 20.40 -4.25
N ILE A 541 -12.56 20.46 -4.53
CA ILE A 541 -11.70 21.63 -4.34
C ILE A 541 -10.85 21.72 -5.60
N ASN A 542 -11.13 22.70 -6.47
CA ASN A 542 -10.61 22.70 -7.82
C ASN A 542 -9.79 23.94 -8.13
N SER A 543 -8.65 23.75 -8.79
CA SER A 543 -7.78 24.82 -9.25
C SER A 543 -7.14 24.45 -10.59
N CYS A 544 -6.59 25.42 -11.33
CA CYS A 544 -5.89 25.09 -12.58
C CYS A 544 -4.64 24.25 -12.31
N ARG A 545 -3.95 24.56 -11.21
CA ARG A 545 -2.69 23.90 -10.81
C ARG A 545 -2.86 22.46 -10.38
N TYR A 546 -3.93 22.17 -9.63
CA TYR A 546 -4.23 20.84 -9.11
C TYR A 546 -5.74 20.59 -9.10
N PHE A 547 -6.13 19.37 -9.47
CA PHE A 547 -7.53 18.92 -9.52
C PHE A 547 -8.38 19.83 -10.41
N SER A 548 -7.92 20.03 -11.64
CA SER A 548 -8.57 20.95 -12.58
C SER A 548 -10.01 20.57 -12.91
N ASN A 549 -10.34 19.28 -12.98
CA ASN A 549 -11.67 18.83 -13.35
C ASN A 549 -12.66 18.85 -12.17
N GLU A 550 -13.64 19.75 -12.22
CA GLU A 550 -14.68 19.92 -11.19
C GLU A 550 -15.62 18.72 -11.03
N LYS A 551 -15.66 17.82 -12.00
CA LYS A 551 -16.44 16.58 -11.91
C LYS A 551 -15.72 15.48 -11.15
N LYS A 552 -14.43 15.64 -10.85
CA LYS A 552 -13.63 14.66 -10.12
C LYS A 552 -13.53 15.07 -8.66
N VAL A 553 -13.66 14.08 -7.78
CA VAL A 553 -13.49 14.25 -6.34
C VAL A 553 -12.03 14.60 -6.05
N THR A 554 -11.80 15.67 -5.30
CA THR A 554 -10.46 16.09 -4.87
C THR A 554 -10.02 15.30 -3.65
N VAL A 555 -10.87 15.26 -2.62
CA VAL A 555 -10.66 14.46 -1.41
C VAL A 555 -11.87 13.57 -1.17
N LEU A 556 -11.64 12.26 -1.15
CA LEU A 556 -12.62 11.25 -0.75
C LEU A 556 -12.41 10.92 0.72
N ILE A 557 -13.35 11.33 1.56
CA ILE A 557 -13.35 11.01 2.99
C ILE A 557 -14.19 9.76 3.20
N LYS A 558 -13.57 8.71 3.74
CA LYS A 558 -14.20 7.45 4.09
C LYS A 558 -14.40 7.39 5.60
N ALA A 559 -15.65 7.43 6.06
CA ALA A 559 -16.01 7.34 7.46
C ALA A 559 -16.45 5.92 7.81
N TYR A 560 -15.62 5.23 8.60
CA TYR A 560 -15.83 3.86 9.06
C TYR A 560 -16.49 3.81 10.44
N PRO A 561 -17.24 2.73 10.76
CA PRO A 561 -17.87 2.59 12.06
C PRO A 561 -16.85 2.34 13.19
N ASP A 562 -17.07 3.00 14.33
CA ASP A 562 -16.30 2.80 15.57
C ASP A 562 -16.79 1.55 16.31
N ILE A 563 -16.30 0.36 15.93
CA ILE A 563 -16.67 -0.90 16.56
C ILE A 563 -15.41 -1.66 17.00
N LYS A 564 -15.44 -2.14 18.23
CA LYS A 564 -14.49 -3.07 18.82
C LYS A 564 -15.17 -4.41 19.04
N TRP A 565 -14.61 -5.45 18.46
CA TRP A 565 -15.03 -6.82 18.68
C TRP A 565 -14.10 -7.53 19.67
N THR A 566 -14.68 -8.37 20.50
CA THR A 566 -13.99 -9.22 21.46
C THR A 566 -14.53 -10.64 21.33
N LEU A 567 -13.69 -11.57 20.91
CA LEU A 567 -13.96 -13.00 20.93
C LEU A 567 -13.22 -13.61 22.11
N GLU A 568 -13.92 -14.20 23.07
CA GLU A 568 -13.31 -14.99 24.13
C GLU A 568 -13.65 -16.47 23.97
N PHE A 569 -12.63 -17.30 24.10
CA PHE A 569 -12.75 -18.74 24.22
C PHE A 569 -12.21 -19.16 25.57
N LYS A 570 -13.02 -19.88 26.35
CA LYS A 570 -12.59 -20.51 27.60
C LYS A 570 -12.86 -22.00 27.51
N TRP A 571 -11.83 -22.77 27.80
CA TRP A 571 -11.95 -24.21 27.99
C TRP A 571 -11.71 -24.53 29.45
N ASN A 572 -12.66 -25.24 30.05
CA ASN A 572 -12.62 -25.66 31.45
C ASN A 572 -12.99 -27.15 31.56
N HIS A 573 -12.43 -27.80 32.56
CA HIS A 573 -12.65 -29.21 32.84
C HIS A 573 -13.06 -29.34 34.32
N LYS A 574 -14.29 -29.81 34.56
CA LYS A 574 -14.95 -29.67 35.86
C LYS A 574 -14.47 -30.66 36.93
N GLN A 575 -13.80 -31.73 36.51
CA GLN A 575 -13.32 -32.79 37.41
C GLN A 575 -11.78 -32.85 37.41
N ALA A 576 -11.16 -32.85 38.59
CA ALA A 576 -9.74 -33.11 38.73
C ALA A 576 -9.42 -34.59 38.49
N PHE A 577 -8.24 -34.88 37.95
CA PHE A 577 -7.73 -36.25 37.80
C PHE A 577 -7.18 -36.71 39.16
N ALA A 578 -8.05 -37.15 40.07
CA ALA A 578 -7.65 -37.58 41.40
C ALA A 578 -7.18 -39.05 41.40
N TYR A 579 -5.96 -39.31 41.89
CA TYR A 579 -5.47 -40.66 42.23
C TYR A 579 -5.31 -40.80 43.75
N SER A 580 -5.98 -41.80 44.34
CA SER A 580 -5.71 -42.26 45.71
C SER A 580 -5.65 -43.79 45.74
N TYR A 581 -4.75 -44.35 46.55
CA TYR A 581 -4.68 -45.78 46.84
C TYR A 581 -5.11 -46.02 48.29
N GLY A 582 -5.98 -47.02 48.50
CA GLY A 582 -6.33 -47.56 49.82
C GLY A 582 -7.74 -47.22 50.30
N ARG A 583 -8.55 -48.25 50.54
CA ARG A 583 -9.88 -48.13 51.17
C ARG A 583 -9.77 -47.59 52.60
N ALA A 584 -10.77 -46.80 52.99
CA ALA A 584 -11.10 -46.25 54.32
C ALA A 584 -10.43 -44.92 54.74
N MET A 585 -11.21 -43.84 54.70
CA MET A 585 -10.97 -42.59 55.44
C MET A 585 -11.31 -42.78 56.93
N HIS A 586 -10.49 -42.18 57.81
CA HIS A 586 -10.65 -42.17 59.27
C HIS A 586 -11.76 -41.18 59.72
N PRO A 587 -12.54 -41.47 60.78
CA PRO A 587 -13.84 -40.82 61.01
C PRO A 587 -13.78 -39.49 61.79
N TYR A 588 -12.99 -38.50 61.36
CA TYR A 588 -13.03 -37.15 61.97
C TYR A 588 -13.33 -35.99 61.01
N ASP A 589 -13.84 -36.22 59.79
CA ASP A 589 -14.33 -35.14 58.92
C ASP A 589 -15.67 -35.45 58.22
N ILE A 590 -16.55 -36.19 58.91
CA ILE A 590 -17.92 -36.42 58.48
C ILE A 590 -18.84 -35.48 59.27
N LYS A 591 -18.93 -34.21 58.85
CA LYS A 591 -20.15 -33.39 59.08
C LYS A 591 -20.34 -32.16 58.20
N THR A 592 -19.43 -31.88 57.26
CA THR A 592 -19.63 -30.82 56.24
C THR A 592 -19.78 -31.33 54.81
N GLY A 593 -19.68 -32.65 54.56
CA GLY A 593 -19.81 -33.23 53.21
C GLY A 593 -21.13 -33.96 52.90
N GLN A 594 -21.97 -34.25 53.91
CA GLN A 594 -23.17 -35.09 53.72
C GLN A 594 -24.45 -34.28 53.43
N LYS A 595 -24.45 -33.52 52.33
CA LYS A 595 -25.71 -33.05 51.73
C LYS A 595 -25.72 -33.01 50.19
N LYS A 596 -24.96 -33.89 49.53
CA LYS A 596 -24.99 -33.98 48.05
C LYS A 596 -24.64 -35.37 47.48
N VAL A 597 -25.07 -36.45 48.14
CA VAL A 597 -24.88 -37.81 47.63
C VAL A 597 -26.14 -38.67 47.87
N ILE A 598 -27.23 -38.31 47.17
CA ILE A 598 -28.32 -39.24 46.80
C ILE A 598 -28.62 -38.99 45.31
N GLY A 599 -27.61 -39.25 44.49
CA GLY A 599 -27.69 -39.26 43.03
C GLY A 599 -26.70 -40.24 42.39
N SER A 600 -25.74 -40.76 43.16
CA SER A 600 -24.58 -41.54 42.70
C SER A 600 -24.83 -43.04 42.56
N VAL A 601 -26.08 -43.51 42.59
CA VAL A 601 -26.39 -44.95 42.34
C VAL A 601 -26.85 -45.18 40.88
N LEU A 602 -27.26 -44.13 40.16
CA LEU A 602 -27.57 -44.18 38.73
C LEU A 602 -26.34 -43.91 37.83
N ASP A 603 -25.32 -43.21 38.33
CA ASP A 603 -24.12 -42.88 37.55
C ASP A 603 -23.07 -44.01 37.53
N GLY A 604 -23.12 -44.95 38.49
CA GLY A 604 -22.14 -46.03 38.63
C GLY A 604 -22.21 -47.10 37.54
N ALA A 605 -23.39 -47.30 36.94
CA ALA A 605 -23.57 -48.26 35.84
C ALA A 605 -23.27 -47.62 34.47
N MET A 606 -23.59 -46.33 34.27
CA MET A 606 -23.35 -45.64 32.99
C MET A 606 -21.89 -45.20 32.79
N ALA A 607 -21.17 -44.84 33.86
CA ALA A 607 -19.75 -44.46 33.78
C ALA A 607 -18.78 -45.65 33.60
N ALA A 608 -19.24 -46.87 33.93
CA ALA A 608 -18.48 -48.10 33.68
C ALA A 608 -18.54 -48.55 32.21
N GLU A 609 -19.54 -48.07 31.44
CA GLU A 609 -19.82 -48.46 30.05
C GLU A 609 -19.53 -47.35 29.03
N TYR A 610 -19.67 -46.05 29.39
CA TYR A 610 -19.41 -44.92 28.51
C TYR A 610 -18.36 -43.97 29.12
N GLY A 611 -17.13 -44.05 28.61
CA GLY A 611 -16.12 -43.04 28.90
C GLY A 611 -16.47 -41.69 28.28
N GLU A 612 -16.75 -40.67 29.10
CA GLU A 612 -16.63 -39.25 28.74
C GLU A 612 -16.53 -38.40 30.01
N MET A 613 -15.52 -37.52 30.08
CA MET A 613 -15.27 -36.59 31.19
C MET A 613 -16.07 -35.29 30.97
N ASP A 614 -16.71 -34.73 32.01
CA ASP A 614 -17.50 -33.50 31.95
C ASP A 614 -16.61 -32.27 31.66
N GLN A 615 -16.53 -31.89 30.39
CA GLN A 615 -15.79 -30.72 29.86
C GLN A 615 -16.78 -29.60 29.53
N SER A 616 -16.39 -28.34 29.75
CA SER A 616 -17.17 -27.17 29.33
C SER A 616 -16.35 -26.24 28.45
N PHE A 617 -16.95 -25.81 27.34
CA PHE A 617 -16.40 -24.83 26.41
C PHE A 617 -17.32 -23.61 26.45
N GLU A 618 -16.75 -22.46 26.76
CA GLU A 618 -17.44 -21.17 26.67
C GLU A 618 -16.84 -20.41 25.49
N LEU A 619 -17.68 -20.00 24.55
CA LEU A 619 -17.33 -19.08 23.49
C LEU A 619 -18.22 -17.84 23.69
N SER A 620 -17.62 -16.66 23.81
CA SER A 620 -18.35 -15.39 23.81
C SER A 620 -17.84 -14.54 22.65
N LEU A 621 -18.77 -13.91 21.94
CA LEU A 621 -18.46 -12.88 20.95
C LEU A 621 -19.21 -11.63 21.38
N GLU A 622 -18.46 -10.58 21.65
CA GLU A 622 -18.95 -9.30 22.10
C GLU A 622 -18.61 -8.20 21.10
N ALA A 623 -19.52 -7.24 20.91
CA ALA A 623 -19.25 -6.02 20.16
C ALA A 623 -19.52 -4.81 21.06
N GLU A 624 -18.59 -3.86 21.05
CA GLU A 624 -18.69 -2.56 21.70
C GLU A 624 -18.55 -1.47 20.63
N TRP A 625 -19.45 -0.49 20.60
CA TRP A 625 -19.36 0.60 19.61
C TRP A 625 -19.68 1.96 20.21
N ASN A 626 -19.37 3.02 19.46
CA ASN A 626 -19.45 4.41 19.92
C ASN A 626 -18.69 4.60 21.25
N LYS A 627 -17.40 4.21 21.28
CA LYS A 627 -16.56 4.23 22.49
C LYS A 627 -17.12 3.48 23.71
N GLY A 628 -17.85 2.37 23.48
CA GLY A 628 -18.34 1.50 24.56
C GLY A 628 -19.66 1.93 25.20
N THR A 629 -20.37 2.87 24.59
CA THR A 629 -21.72 3.28 25.06
C THR A 629 -22.80 2.23 24.78
N GLN A 630 -22.54 1.28 23.87
CA GLN A 630 -23.45 0.20 23.50
C GLN A 630 -22.67 -1.12 23.39
N LYS A 631 -23.26 -2.23 23.89
CA LYS A 631 -22.62 -3.56 23.98
C LYS A 631 -23.61 -4.69 23.71
N ILE A 632 -23.17 -5.76 23.04
CA ILE A 632 -23.94 -7.01 22.85
C ILE A 632 -23.06 -8.26 22.95
N GLU A 633 -23.64 -9.40 23.36
CA GLU A 633 -23.00 -10.73 23.49
C GLU A 633 -23.79 -11.81 22.71
N ILE A 634 -23.11 -12.70 21.94
CA ILE A 634 -23.75 -13.54 20.90
C ILE A 634 -23.61 -15.08 21.06
N ALA A 635 -22.62 -15.65 21.78
CA ALA A 635 -22.02 -16.94 21.36
C ALA A 635 -22.26 -18.25 22.18
N LYS A 636 -23.36 -18.43 22.91
CA LYS A 636 -23.55 -19.63 23.78
C LYS A 636 -23.65 -21.02 23.12
N GLU A 637 -23.91 -21.15 21.81
CA GLU A 637 -24.33 -22.44 21.18
C GLU A 637 -23.22 -23.30 20.51
N PHE A 638 -22.00 -22.78 20.29
CA PHE A 638 -20.95 -23.50 19.53
C PHE A 638 -20.08 -24.48 20.35
N GLY A 639 -20.16 -24.44 21.68
CA GLY A 639 -19.29 -25.20 22.59
C GLY A 639 -19.45 -26.73 22.51
N GLU A 640 -20.63 -27.23 22.16
CA GLU A 640 -20.96 -28.67 22.22
C GLU A 640 -20.24 -29.51 21.16
N LYS A 641 -19.91 -28.94 19.99
CA LYS A 641 -19.29 -29.68 18.88
C LYS A 641 -17.77 -29.85 19.00
N ILE A 642 -17.08 -28.93 19.68
CA ILE A 642 -15.62 -28.93 19.85
C ILE A 642 -15.16 -29.98 20.90
N ALA A 643 -16.04 -30.29 21.88
CA ALA A 643 -15.80 -31.27 22.93
C ALA A 643 -15.40 -32.67 22.42
N LYS A 644 -15.91 -33.08 21.24
CA LYS A 644 -15.69 -34.44 20.68
C LYS A 644 -14.28 -34.68 20.15
N THR A 645 -13.50 -33.63 19.88
CA THR A 645 -12.24 -33.71 19.09
C THR A 645 -10.99 -33.90 19.97
N LEU A 646 -11.08 -33.72 21.30
CA LEU A 646 -9.92 -33.66 22.21
C LEU A 646 -9.44 -35.01 22.79
N ARG A 647 -9.66 -36.14 22.07
CA ARG A 647 -9.18 -37.49 22.45
C ARG A 647 -7.65 -37.62 22.57
N LEU A 648 -6.88 -36.60 22.22
CA LEU A 648 -5.41 -36.59 22.28
C LEU A 648 -4.85 -36.58 23.72
N PHE A 649 -5.61 -36.07 24.70
CA PHE A 649 -5.20 -36.01 26.12
C PHE A 649 -5.19 -37.38 26.84
N LEU A 650 -5.72 -38.43 26.21
CA LEU A 650 -5.70 -39.79 26.75
C LEU A 650 -4.28 -40.41 26.84
N LYS A 651 -3.26 -39.83 26.17
CA LYS A 651 -1.86 -40.30 26.26
C LYS A 651 -1.14 -39.89 27.55
N ILE A 652 -1.51 -38.77 28.18
CA ILE A 652 -0.91 -38.30 29.45
C ILE A 652 -1.32 -39.22 30.60
N LYS A 653 -2.58 -39.70 30.59
CA LYS A 653 -3.11 -40.71 31.51
C LYS A 653 -2.25 -41.99 31.57
N LYS A 654 -1.83 -42.51 30.40
CA LYS A 654 -0.99 -43.72 30.30
C LYS A 654 0.42 -43.54 30.90
N THR A 655 0.93 -42.31 30.94
CA THR A 655 2.27 -42.01 31.46
C THR A 655 2.23 -41.84 32.99
N ALA A 656 1.15 -41.25 33.53
CA ALA A 656 0.88 -41.22 34.97
C ALA A 656 0.65 -42.64 35.56
N ASP A 657 0.03 -43.54 34.80
CA ASP A 657 -0.13 -44.97 35.14
C ASP A 657 1.21 -45.72 35.26
N ALA A 658 2.26 -45.30 34.56
CA ALA A 658 3.58 -45.95 34.61
C ALA A 658 4.40 -45.51 35.85
N ILE A 659 4.27 -44.26 36.27
CA ILE A 659 4.96 -43.68 37.44
C ILE A 659 4.35 -44.21 38.75
N THR A 660 3.03 -44.41 38.78
CA THR A 660 2.31 -44.94 39.95
C THR A 660 2.48 -46.44 40.16
N LYS A 661 2.77 -47.21 39.11
CA LYS A 661 2.96 -48.67 39.18
C LYS A 661 4.41 -49.09 39.46
N SER A 662 5.30 -48.15 39.76
CA SER A 662 6.70 -48.47 40.11
C SER A 662 6.76 -49.24 41.45
N PRO A 663 7.54 -50.33 41.54
CA PRO A 663 7.65 -51.19 42.75
C PRO A 663 8.09 -50.48 44.04
N VAL A 664 8.55 -49.23 43.95
CA VAL A 664 9.07 -48.44 45.08
C VAL A 664 7.94 -47.76 45.88
N ASN A 665 6.70 -47.70 45.39
CA ASN A 665 5.73 -46.69 45.84
C ASN A 665 4.34 -47.19 46.28
N GLY A 666 4.23 -48.32 47.01
CA GLY A 666 2.96 -48.95 47.43
C GLY A 666 1.97 -48.09 48.25
N GLY A 667 1.34 -47.07 47.64
CA GLY A 667 0.26 -46.26 48.20
C GLY A 667 0.66 -45.08 49.10
N LYS A 668 1.93 -44.65 49.10
CA LYS A 668 2.48 -43.66 50.05
C LYS A 668 2.42 -42.20 49.57
N ILE A 669 2.06 -41.99 48.31
CA ILE A 669 1.99 -40.67 47.66
C ILE A 669 0.60 -40.55 47.03
N SER A 670 -0.14 -39.49 47.37
CA SER A 670 -1.33 -39.10 46.61
C SER A 670 -0.96 -37.91 45.73
N PHE A 671 -1.48 -37.89 44.51
CA PHE A 671 -1.31 -36.78 43.59
C PHE A 671 -2.66 -36.49 42.92
N GLU A 672 -3.00 -35.21 42.89
CA GLU A 672 -4.17 -34.70 42.19
C GLU A 672 -3.65 -33.84 41.04
N ILE A 673 -3.93 -34.24 39.80
CA ILE A 673 -3.70 -33.37 38.66
C ILE A 673 -4.98 -32.56 38.45
N LYS A 674 -4.95 -31.26 38.74
CA LYS A 674 -6.08 -30.38 38.44
C LYS A 674 -6.17 -30.14 36.94
N ALA A 675 -7.39 -29.95 36.51
CA ALA A 675 -7.70 -29.84 35.10
C ALA A 675 -7.35 -28.44 34.58
N PRO A 676 -6.85 -28.32 33.34
CA PRO A 676 -6.41 -27.04 32.80
C PRO A 676 -7.57 -26.10 32.52
N VAL A 677 -7.38 -24.82 32.81
CA VAL A 677 -8.22 -23.75 32.29
C VAL A 677 -7.41 -22.98 31.26
N ILE A 678 -7.89 -22.93 30.02
CA ILE A 678 -7.28 -22.13 28.96
C ILE A 678 -8.28 -21.06 28.54
N ALA A 679 -7.85 -19.81 28.60
CA ALA A 679 -8.56 -18.66 28.07
C ALA A 679 -7.77 -18.07 26.91
N VAL A 680 -8.42 -17.89 25.77
CA VAL A 680 -7.89 -17.17 24.61
C VAL A 680 -8.84 -16.04 24.31
N SER A 681 -8.31 -14.83 24.15
CA SER A 681 -9.08 -13.67 23.72
C SER A 681 -8.51 -13.10 22.43
N LEU A 682 -9.38 -12.75 21.49
CA LEU A 682 -9.03 -12.04 20.27
C LEU A 682 -9.87 -10.77 20.23
N GLN A 683 -9.21 -9.62 20.24
CA GLN A 683 -9.85 -8.31 20.10
C GLN A 683 -9.41 -7.68 18.80
N TRP A 684 -10.35 -7.03 18.11
CA TRP A 684 -9.99 -6.25 16.93
C TRP A 684 -10.90 -5.03 16.75
N SER A 685 -10.30 -3.94 16.28
CA SER A 685 -10.96 -2.67 16.01
C SER A 685 -10.17 -1.88 14.96
N LEU A 686 -10.76 -0.81 14.42
CA LEU A 686 -10.01 0.09 13.54
C LEU A 686 -9.17 1.07 14.38
N GLU A 687 -7.94 1.30 13.96
CA GLU A 687 -7.03 2.25 14.58
C GLU A 687 -6.16 2.91 13.52
N ARG A 688 -5.93 4.20 13.68
CA ARG A 688 -5.02 4.95 12.80
C ARG A 688 -3.57 4.60 13.16
N ALA A 689 -2.83 4.07 12.19
CA ALA A 689 -1.48 3.54 12.40
C ALA A 689 -0.47 4.58 12.93
N SER A 690 -0.62 5.85 12.56
CA SER A 690 0.20 6.97 13.07
C SER A 690 -0.64 8.25 13.12
N GLN A 691 -0.22 9.23 13.94
CA GLN A 691 -0.92 10.51 14.07
C GLN A 691 -1.05 11.28 12.75
N THR A 692 -0.17 11.03 11.78
CA THR A 692 -0.12 11.70 10.47
C THR A 692 -0.63 10.83 9.32
N SER A 693 -0.97 9.56 9.56
CA SER A 693 -1.43 8.64 8.51
C SER A 693 -2.81 9.04 7.98
N LYS A 694 -2.98 9.00 6.66
CA LYS A 694 -4.27 9.24 5.97
C LYS A 694 -5.17 7.99 5.97
N GLU A 695 -4.61 6.83 6.30
CA GLU A 695 -5.28 5.52 6.26
C GLU A 695 -5.43 4.93 7.67
N ILE A 696 -6.43 4.07 7.85
CA ILE A 696 -6.69 3.32 9.09
C ILE A 696 -6.53 1.82 8.86
N GLY A 697 -5.91 1.14 9.82
CA GLY A 697 -5.68 -0.29 9.82
C GLY A 697 -6.54 -1.00 10.86
N ALA A 698 -6.60 -2.33 10.80
CA ALA A 698 -7.16 -3.12 11.88
C ALA A 698 -6.10 -3.31 12.96
N ALA A 699 -6.36 -2.83 14.16
CA ALA A 699 -5.64 -3.21 15.36
C ALA A 699 -6.17 -4.58 15.80
N ILE A 700 -5.28 -5.52 16.03
CA ILE A 700 -5.59 -6.88 16.49
C ILE A 700 -4.80 -7.12 17.76
N GLU A 701 -5.48 -7.62 18.80
CA GLU A 701 -4.89 -8.00 20.08
C GLU A 701 -5.29 -9.44 20.41
N LEU A 702 -4.31 -10.34 20.53
CA LEU A 702 -4.49 -11.72 20.94
C LEU A 702 -3.98 -11.87 22.38
N GLY A 703 -4.87 -12.22 23.30
CA GLY A 703 -4.53 -12.62 24.67
C GLY A 703 -4.59 -14.14 24.83
N VAL A 704 -3.66 -14.70 25.58
CA VAL A 704 -3.69 -16.10 26.02
C VAL A 704 -3.38 -16.13 27.50
N GLU A 705 -4.22 -16.78 28.29
CA GLU A 705 -4.01 -17.00 29.70
C GLU A 705 -4.43 -18.42 30.07
N SER A 706 -3.61 -19.13 30.83
CA SER A 706 -4.02 -20.39 31.46
C SER A 706 -3.99 -20.26 32.97
N LYS A 707 -5.04 -20.72 33.65
CA LYS A 707 -5.00 -20.99 35.08
C LYS A 707 -4.80 -22.50 35.26
N PRO A 708 -3.66 -22.86 35.84
CA PRO A 708 -2.54 -23.60 35.24
C PRO A 708 -2.90 -24.60 34.12
N LEU A 709 -2.04 -24.64 33.09
CA LEU A 709 -2.04 -25.60 31.99
C LEU A 709 -1.81 -27.05 32.45
N LEU A 710 -1.11 -27.21 33.57
CA LEU A 710 -1.00 -28.45 34.31
C LEU A 710 -0.72 -28.09 35.76
N GLU A 711 -1.56 -28.52 36.71
CA GLU A 711 -1.29 -28.40 38.13
C GLU A 711 -1.30 -29.78 38.77
N ALA A 712 -0.22 -30.16 39.44
CA ALA A 712 -0.09 -31.41 40.17
C ALA A 712 0.16 -31.08 41.65
N ASN A 713 -0.75 -31.51 42.50
CA ASN A 713 -0.64 -31.38 43.94
C ASN A 713 -0.39 -32.75 44.55
N GLY A 714 0.81 -32.95 45.09
CA GLY A 714 1.18 -34.16 45.82
C GLY A 714 1.13 -33.92 47.31
N ASN A 715 0.71 -34.90 48.10
CA ASN A 715 0.90 -34.85 49.55
C ASN A 715 1.56 -36.11 50.10
N ILE A 716 2.40 -35.91 51.12
CA ILE A 716 3.02 -36.99 51.88
C ILE A 716 2.70 -36.77 53.36
N ASN A 717 1.99 -37.72 53.95
CA ASN A 717 1.70 -37.73 55.38
C ASN A 717 2.86 -38.38 56.13
N LEU A 718 3.72 -37.58 56.76
CA LEU A 718 4.92 -38.07 57.42
C LEU A 718 4.61 -38.76 58.76
N TRP A 719 3.44 -38.53 59.35
CA TRP A 719 3.03 -39.20 60.59
C TRP A 719 2.87 -40.72 60.40
N LYS A 720 2.32 -41.13 59.25
CA LYS A 720 2.18 -42.56 58.90
C LYS A 720 3.52 -43.23 58.65
N ILE A 721 4.48 -42.52 58.05
CA ILE A 721 5.86 -42.98 57.84
C ILE A 721 6.60 -43.10 59.19
N PHE A 722 6.40 -42.11 60.08
CA PHE A 722 6.95 -42.09 61.44
C PHE A 722 6.48 -43.27 62.29
N THR A 723 5.17 -43.55 62.33
CA THR A 723 4.60 -44.64 63.16
C THR A 723 5.06 -46.04 62.74
N GLU A 724 5.52 -46.21 61.50
CA GLU A 724 5.81 -47.53 60.92
C GLU A 724 7.34 -47.80 60.77
N TYR A 725 8.17 -46.77 60.59
CA TYR A 725 9.62 -46.90 60.38
C TYR A 725 10.49 -46.14 61.41
N GLY A 726 9.88 -45.43 62.35
CA GLY A 726 10.57 -44.68 63.41
C GLY A 726 11.10 -43.31 62.99
N ALA A 727 11.47 -42.51 63.99
CA ALA A 727 11.80 -41.09 63.90
C ALA A 727 12.90 -40.70 62.88
N ASN A 728 13.78 -41.65 62.53
CA ASN A 728 14.95 -41.42 61.67
C ASN A 728 14.66 -41.58 60.16
N ALA A 729 13.46 -42.01 59.77
CA ALA A 729 13.11 -42.28 58.37
C ALA A 729 12.73 -41.02 57.55
N LEU A 730 12.60 -39.85 58.19
CA LEU A 730 12.09 -38.61 57.57
C LEU A 730 13.21 -37.60 57.24
N CYS A 731 14.03 -37.26 58.23
CA CYS A 731 15.33 -36.61 58.09
C CYS A 731 16.03 -36.62 59.47
N PRO A 732 17.37 -36.48 59.55
CA PRO A 732 18.11 -36.63 60.82
C PRO A 732 17.71 -35.64 61.93
N GLY A 733 17.19 -34.45 61.58
CA GLY A 733 16.80 -33.41 62.54
C GLY A 733 15.33 -33.46 63.02
N ALA A 734 14.41 -33.99 62.21
CA ALA A 734 12.99 -34.07 62.57
C ALA A 734 12.74 -35.06 63.72
N GLY A 735 13.52 -36.13 63.78
CA GLY A 735 13.40 -37.14 64.83
C GLY A 735 13.64 -36.59 66.24
N THR A 736 14.50 -35.59 66.39
CA THR A 736 14.84 -34.97 67.68
C THR A 736 13.71 -34.09 68.22
N ILE A 737 13.08 -33.31 67.35
CA ILE A 737 11.96 -32.41 67.71
C ILE A 737 10.71 -33.23 68.03
N ILE A 738 10.42 -34.27 67.25
CA ILE A 738 9.26 -35.14 67.45
C ILE A 738 9.38 -35.92 68.76
N ARG A 739 10.58 -36.41 69.10
CA ARG A 739 10.85 -37.13 70.35
C ARG A 739 10.74 -36.21 71.57
N PHE A 740 11.27 -34.99 71.48
CA PHE A 740 11.11 -33.96 72.50
C PHE A 740 9.63 -33.65 72.82
N VAL A 741 8.78 -33.54 71.79
CA VAL A 741 7.34 -33.24 71.96
C VAL A 741 6.56 -34.44 72.53
N LEU A 742 6.88 -35.67 72.10
CA LEU A 742 6.25 -36.90 72.61
C LEU A 742 6.65 -37.21 74.07
N ASP A 743 7.90 -36.92 74.45
CA ASP A 743 8.42 -37.18 75.80
C ASP A 743 7.89 -36.18 76.86
N HIS A 744 7.28 -35.05 76.45
CA HIS A 744 6.84 -33.98 77.37
C HIS A 744 5.32 -33.75 77.40
N LEU A 745 4.51 -34.54 76.69
CA LEU A 745 3.05 -34.36 76.62
C LEU A 745 2.30 -35.69 76.87
N GLU A 746 1.86 -35.92 78.11
CA GLU A 746 0.98 -37.04 78.47
C GLU A 746 -0.51 -36.69 78.29
N GLY A 747 -1.24 -37.50 77.50
CA GLY A 747 -2.71 -37.50 77.39
C GLY A 747 -3.32 -36.60 76.30
N ASN A 748 -4.15 -37.18 75.41
CA ASN A 748 -4.97 -36.51 74.37
C ASN A 748 -4.21 -35.48 73.48
N VAL A 749 -3.02 -35.87 73.04
CA VAL A 749 -2.18 -35.09 72.12
C VAL A 749 -2.17 -35.76 70.76
N GLY A 750 -2.26 -34.96 69.70
CA GLY A 750 -2.05 -35.44 68.34
C GLY A 750 -1.17 -34.50 67.53
N MET A 751 -0.47 -35.10 66.55
CA MET A 751 0.44 -34.40 65.64
C MET A 751 0.10 -34.80 64.22
N HIS A 752 0.09 -33.80 63.33
CA HIS A 752 -0.09 -33.98 61.90
C HIS A 752 1.05 -33.26 61.18
N PHE A 753 1.73 -33.99 60.30
CA PHE A 753 2.83 -33.46 59.51
C PHE A 753 2.55 -33.79 58.04
N LEU A 754 2.38 -32.74 57.22
CA LEU A 754 2.03 -32.85 55.82
C LEU A 754 3.07 -32.11 54.97
N VAL A 755 3.66 -32.81 54.01
CA VAL A 755 4.43 -32.17 52.95
C VAL A 755 3.55 -32.07 51.72
N ILE A 756 3.38 -30.87 51.18
CA ILE A 756 2.60 -30.57 49.98
C ILE A 756 3.57 -30.15 48.89
N PHE A 757 3.56 -30.88 47.77
CA PHE A 757 4.26 -30.50 46.54
C PHE A 757 3.25 -29.87 45.59
N ILE A 758 3.55 -28.68 45.08
CA ILE A 758 2.68 -27.94 44.16
C ILE A 758 3.47 -27.71 42.88
N GLY A 759 3.16 -28.41 41.80
CA GLY A 759 3.71 -28.15 40.47
C GLY A 759 2.66 -27.49 39.60
N ALA A 760 2.89 -26.29 39.06
CA ALA A 760 1.94 -25.59 38.19
C ALA A 760 2.64 -24.99 36.97
N ILE A 761 2.22 -25.34 35.76
CA ILE A 761 2.65 -24.68 34.51
C ILE A 761 1.59 -23.66 34.11
N ASN A 762 1.97 -22.41 33.90
CA ASN A 762 1.09 -21.32 33.46
C ASN A 762 1.61 -20.73 32.16
N VAL A 763 0.71 -20.40 31.24
CA VAL A 763 0.98 -19.57 30.07
C VAL A 763 0.23 -18.26 30.23
N LYS A 764 0.92 -17.15 30.05
CA LYS A 764 0.30 -15.82 30.03
C LYS A 764 0.94 -14.98 28.96
N GLY A 765 0.14 -14.39 28.10
CA GLY A 765 0.67 -13.51 27.09
C GLY A 765 -0.36 -12.66 26.37
N ARG A 766 0.16 -11.61 25.74
CA ARG A 766 -0.59 -10.71 24.87
C ARG A 766 0.29 -10.33 23.69
N ILE A 767 -0.29 -10.36 22.50
CA ILE A 767 0.33 -9.88 21.26
C ILE A 767 -0.61 -8.84 20.67
N ARG A 768 -0.09 -7.68 20.28
CA ARG A 768 -0.82 -6.62 19.60
C ARG A 768 -0.12 -6.25 18.30
N GLY A 769 -0.89 -5.90 17.28
CA GLY A 769 -0.35 -5.43 16.02
C GLY A 769 -1.37 -4.63 15.22
N ASN A 770 -0.89 -3.87 14.23
CA ASN A 770 -1.73 -3.12 13.30
C ASN A 770 -1.48 -3.59 11.86
N THR A 771 -2.54 -3.83 11.08
CA THR A 771 -2.40 -4.35 9.70
C THR A 771 -1.65 -3.43 8.73
N LEU A 772 -1.55 -2.12 9.02
CA LEU A 772 -0.78 -1.17 8.20
C LEU A 772 0.71 -1.10 8.61
N LEU A 773 1.03 -1.48 9.85
CA LEU A 773 2.38 -1.49 10.41
C LEU A 773 2.66 -2.85 11.09
N PRO A 774 2.64 -3.97 10.34
CA PRO A 774 2.82 -5.30 10.92
C PRO A 774 4.21 -5.49 11.56
N ALA A 775 5.21 -4.70 11.15
CA ALA A 775 6.56 -4.71 11.73
C ALA A 775 6.64 -4.05 13.13
N GLU A 776 5.61 -3.31 13.55
CA GLU A 776 5.53 -2.69 14.87
C GLU A 776 4.72 -3.54 15.87
N ALA A 777 4.39 -4.79 15.50
CA ALA A 777 3.69 -5.70 16.40
C ALA A 777 4.54 -6.00 17.65
N ASP A 778 3.94 -5.80 18.82
CA ASP A 778 4.57 -5.97 20.11
C ASP A 778 3.82 -7.01 20.93
N GLY A 779 4.54 -7.77 21.74
CA GLY A 779 3.87 -8.79 22.54
C GLY A 779 4.81 -9.57 23.40
N LYS A 780 4.26 -10.16 24.45
CA LYS A 780 4.97 -11.02 25.38
C LYS A 780 4.13 -12.24 25.68
N VAL A 781 4.69 -13.43 25.53
CA VAL A 781 4.11 -14.69 25.97
C VAL A 781 5.11 -15.40 26.87
N GLU A 782 4.72 -15.67 28.11
CA GLU A 782 5.52 -16.38 29.09
C GLU A 782 4.91 -17.76 29.35
N THR A 783 5.76 -18.77 29.43
CA THR A 783 5.43 -20.07 30.00
C THR A 783 6.25 -20.25 31.27
N THR A 784 5.59 -20.35 32.43
CA THR A 784 6.24 -20.48 33.73
C THR A 784 5.79 -21.75 34.45
N GLY A 785 6.74 -22.59 34.84
CA GLY A 785 6.54 -23.72 35.74
C GLY A 785 6.92 -23.34 37.16
N LYS A 786 6.00 -23.45 38.11
CA LYS A 786 6.24 -23.25 39.54
C LYS A 786 6.24 -24.59 40.24
N ILE A 787 7.32 -24.90 40.95
CA ILE A 787 7.43 -26.06 41.84
C ILE A 787 7.58 -25.52 43.25
N GLY A 788 6.56 -25.75 44.08
CA GLY A 788 6.53 -25.38 45.48
C GLY A 788 6.58 -26.60 46.39
N VAL A 789 7.18 -26.40 47.56
CA VAL A 789 7.13 -27.33 48.68
C VAL A 789 6.61 -26.55 49.89
N SER A 790 5.55 -27.05 50.49
CA SER A 790 4.97 -26.51 51.71
C SER A 790 4.96 -27.60 52.77
N VAL A 791 5.46 -27.28 53.96
CA VAL A 791 5.54 -28.20 55.08
C VAL A 791 4.63 -27.71 56.18
N GLU A 792 3.50 -28.38 56.38
CA GLU A 792 2.55 -28.06 57.44
C GLU A 792 2.76 -28.99 58.65
N PHE A 793 3.04 -28.38 59.79
CA PHE A 793 3.02 -29.00 61.10
C PHE A 793 1.80 -28.52 61.87
N LYS A 794 1.03 -29.44 62.45
CA LYS A 794 -0.05 -29.14 63.39
C LYS A 794 0.05 -30.05 64.59
N ALA A 795 0.19 -29.46 65.79
CA ALA A 795 0.09 -30.18 67.06
C ALA A 795 -1.07 -29.63 67.88
N TRP A 796 -1.76 -30.50 68.63
CA TRP A 796 -2.80 -30.09 69.55
C TRP A 796 -2.74 -30.90 70.84
N ALA A 797 -3.12 -30.27 71.94
CA ALA A 797 -3.18 -30.89 73.26
C ALA A 797 -4.49 -30.49 73.94
N LYS A 798 -5.21 -31.47 74.48
CA LYS A 798 -6.47 -31.24 75.19
C LYS A 798 -6.47 -31.94 76.54
N ALA A 799 -6.57 -31.17 77.62
CA ALA A 799 -6.67 -31.68 78.98
C ALA A 799 -7.93 -31.14 79.66
N GLU A 800 -8.73 -32.02 80.25
CA GLU A 800 -9.92 -31.67 81.04
C GLU A 800 -9.77 -32.30 82.43
N VAL A 801 -9.71 -31.46 83.48
CA VAL A 801 -9.60 -31.89 84.88
C VAL A 801 -10.55 -31.03 85.73
N GLY A 802 -11.68 -31.61 86.16
CA GLY A 802 -12.65 -30.91 87.02
C GLY A 802 -13.31 -29.71 86.35
N TRP A 803 -13.35 -28.55 87.03
CA TRP A 803 -13.98 -27.30 86.57
C TRP A 803 -13.12 -26.46 85.61
N ALA A 804 -11.95 -27.00 85.20
CA ALA A 804 -10.96 -26.35 84.35
C ALA A 804 -10.60 -27.23 83.14
N GLY A 805 -10.52 -26.62 81.96
CA GLY A 805 -10.12 -27.29 80.72
C GLY A 805 -9.16 -26.45 79.89
N PHE A 806 -8.17 -27.10 79.29
CA PHE A 806 -7.21 -26.50 78.37
C PHE A 806 -7.32 -27.16 76.98
N ASP A 807 -7.40 -26.33 75.94
CA ASP A 807 -7.42 -26.74 74.54
C ASP A 807 -6.46 -25.83 73.76
N GLY A 808 -5.36 -26.38 73.27
CA GLY A 808 -4.33 -25.64 72.56
C GLY A 808 -3.93 -26.31 71.26
N TYR A 809 -3.67 -25.51 70.22
CA TYR A 809 -3.04 -25.98 69.00
C TYR A 809 -1.93 -25.05 68.52
N ILE A 810 -0.92 -25.64 67.89
CA ILE A 810 0.15 -24.94 67.18
C ILE A 810 0.11 -25.40 65.73
N LYS A 811 0.06 -24.46 64.80
CA LYS A 811 0.24 -24.68 63.37
C LYS A 811 1.49 -23.94 62.91
N ALA A 812 2.42 -24.63 62.29
CA ALA A 812 3.58 -24.03 61.62
C ALA A 812 3.57 -24.46 60.13
N ASN A 813 3.88 -23.53 59.24
CA ASN A 813 4.03 -23.77 57.82
C ASN A 813 5.40 -23.25 57.37
N VAL A 814 6.14 -24.02 56.58
CA VAL A 814 7.32 -23.55 55.87
C VAL A 814 7.05 -23.67 54.38
N ASP A 815 7.03 -22.53 53.68
CA ASP A 815 6.75 -22.46 52.25
C ASP A 815 8.03 -22.07 51.49
N THR A 816 8.28 -22.77 50.38
CA THR A 816 9.30 -22.37 49.40
C THR A 816 8.86 -22.77 48.00
N SER A 817 9.32 -22.05 46.97
CA SER A 817 9.08 -22.45 45.59
C SER A 817 10.15 -21.94 44.63
N ILE A 818 10.36 -22.69 43.56
CA ILE A 818 11.15 -22.29 42.40
C ILE A 818 10.18 -22.13 41.23
N THR A 819 10.23 -20.98 40.57
CA THR A 819 9.56 -20.73 39.30
C THR A 819 10.62 -20.70 38.22
N ALA A 820 10.49 -21.54 37.20
CA ALA A 820 11.36 -21.57 36.03
C ALA A 820 10.51 -21.55 34.76
N GLY A 821 10.96 -20.83 33.73
CA GLY A 821 10.15 -20.66 32.54
C GLY A 821 10.92 -20.08 31.36
N VAL A 822 10.18 -19.85 30.28
CA VAL A 822 10.66 -19.17 29.08
C VAL A 822 9.70 -18.03 28.78
N GLY A 823 10.24 -16.82 28.72
CA GLY A 823 9.57 -15.66 28.14
C GLY A 823 9.89 -15.59 26.65
N THR A 824 8.89 -15.29 25.84
CA THR A 824 9.05 -14.91 24.44
C THR A 824 8.45 -13.52 24.27
N GLU A 825 9.14 -12.66 23.53
CA GLU A 825 8.65 -11.35 23.16
C GLU A 825 8.79 -11.14 21.66
N PHE A 826 7.86 -10.41 21.09
CA PHE A 826 7.89 -9.96 19.72
C PHE A 826 8.29 -8.48 19.75
N ASP A 827 9.38 -8.16 19.04
CA ASP A 827 9.84 -6.80 18.82
C ASP A 827 10.14 -6.55 17.34
N LYS A 828 10.53 -5.32 17.00
CA LYS A 828 10.89 -4.92 15.63
C LYS A 828 12.06 -5.71 15.01
N HIS A 829 12.79 -6.47 15.81
CA HIS A 829 13.90 -7.33 15.39
C HIS A 829 13.51 -8.83 15.39
N GLY A 830 12.25 -9.17 15.66
CA GLY A 830 11.72 -10.53 15.58
C GLY A 830 11.36 -11.10 16.94
N VAL A 831 11.55 -12.41 17.11
CA VAL A 831 11.11 -13.12 18.32
C VAL A 831 12.28 -13.28 19.26
N ALA A 832 12.30 -12.55 20.38
CA ALA A 832 13.30 -12.71 21.42
C ALA A 832 12.80 -13.68 22.52
N GLY A 833 13.60 -14.68 22.83
CA GLY A 833 13.39 -15.59 23.95
C GLY A 833 14.33 -15.30 25.11
N TYR A 834 13.87 -15.53 26.33
CA TYR A 834 14.69 -15.45 27.52
C TYR A 834 14.24 -16.43 28.60
N PRO A 835 15.18 -17.01 29.36
CA PRO A 835 14.84 -17.78 30.53
C PRO A 835 14.22 -16.88 31.61
N LEU A 836 13.31 -17.45 32.38
CA LEU A 836 12.77 -16.88 33.60
C LEU A 836 13.14 -17.81 34.75
N PHE A 837 13.72 -17.27 35.82
CA PHE A 837 14.00 -18.05 37.03
C PHE A 837 13.84 -17.19 38.28
N GLU A 838 13.02 -17.68 39.21
CA GLU A 838 12.71 -17.02 40.47
C GLU A 838 12.67 -18.06 41.58
N PHE A 839 13.37 -17.77 42.68
CA PHE A 839 13.28 -18.50 43.92
C PHE A 839 12.49 -17.65 44.92
N ALA A 840 11.38 -18.16 45.42
CA ALA A 840 10.47 -17.42 46.30
C ALA A 840 10.97 -17.28 47.75
N GLY A 841 12.22 -17.66 48.02
CA GLY A 841 12.77 -17.70 49.37
C GLY A 841 12.24 -18.88 50.18
N ILE A 842 12.55 -18.88 51.48
CA ILE A 842 12.02 -19.84 52.46
C ILE A 842 11.38 -19.02 53.56
N VAL A 843 10.06 -19.13 53.71
CA VAL A 843 9.30 -18.37 54.70
C VAL A 843 8.62 -19.33 55.66
N ALA A 844 8.90 -19.17 56.95
CA ALA A 844 8.26 -19.92 58.02
C ALA A 844 7.18 -19.08 58.70
N LYS A 845 5.95 -19.58 58.76
CA LYS A 845 4.81 -18.95 59.42
C LYS A 845 4.34 -19.85 60.56
N TYR A 846 4.03 -19.28 61.71
CA TYR A 846 3.44 -20.04 62.81
C TYR A 846 2.24 -19.32 63.41
N VAL A 847 1.31 -20.11 63.94
CA VAL A 847 0.12 -19.67 64.67
C VAL A 847 -0.06 -20.64 65.86
N ALA A 848 0.03 -20.11 67.07
CA ALA A 848 -0.24 -20.82 68.31
C ALA A 848 -1.52 -20.25 68.94
N VAL A 849 -2.48 -21.10 69.27
CA VAL A 849 -3.73 -20.71 69.91
C VAL A 849 -3.96 -21.57 71.14
N GLY A 850 -4.13 -20.93 72.29
CA GLY A 850 -4.45 -21.58 73.56
C GLY A 850 -5.78 -21.07 74.09
N THR A 851 -6.68 -21.97 74.43
CA THR A 851 -7.97 -21.65 75.05
C THR A 851 -8.01 -22.25 76.45
N VAL A 852 -8.24 -21.38 77.45
CA VAL A 852 -8.47 -21.79 78.83
C VAL A 852 -9.96 -21.65 79.14
N LYS A 853 -10.57 -22.71 79.65
CA LYS A 853 -11.97 -22.75 80.11
C LYS A 853 -12.02 -22.92 81.62
N PHE A 854 -12.77 -22.06 82.29
CA PHE A 854 -13.06 -22.13 83.73
C PHE A 854 -14.57 -21.92 83.96
N GLY A 855 -15.31 -23.00 84.23
CA GLY A 855 -16.78 -22.95 84.32
C GLY A 855 -17.45 -22.44 83.04
N ILE A 856 -18.23 -21.35 83.12
CA ILE A 856 -18.86 -20.66 81.98
C ILE A 856 -17.93 -19.65 81.26
N PHE A 857 -16.75 -19.36 81.81
CA PHE A 857 -15.80 -18.40 81.23
C PHE A 857 -14.80 -19.10 80.30
N LYS A 858 -14.66 -18.58 79.07
CA LYS A 858 -13.69 -19.04 78.06
C LYS A 858 -12.80 -17.87 77.65
N ARG A 859 -11.48 -18.03 77.72
CA ARG A 859 -10.52 -17.03 77.22
C ARG A 859 -9.56 -17.69 76.24
N THR A 860 -9.51 -17.14 75.02
CA THR A 860 -8.64 -17.60 73.94
C THR A 860 -7.50 -16.62 73.75
N PHE A 861 -6.28 -17.13 73.66
CA PHE A 861 -5.06 -16.39 73.34
C PHE A 861 -4.51 -16.91 72.02
N SER A 862 -4.10 -16.03 71.12
CA SER A 862 -3.47 -16.41 69.85
C SER A 862 -2.21 -15.59 69.63
N MET A 863 -1.14 -16.26 69.20
CA MET A 863 0.12 -15.63 68.78
C MET A 863 0.47 -16.15 67.40
N SER A 864 0.83 -15.26 66.49
CA SER A 864 1.30 -15.61 65.15
C SER A 864 2.56 -14.85 64.79
N GLY A 865 3.42 -15.44 63.99
CA GLY A 865 4.64 -14.81 63.49
C GLY A 865 5.03 -15.35 62.12
N GLU A 866 5.79 -14.54 61.39
CA GLU A 866 6.36 -14.86 60.08
C GLU A 866 7.87 -14.58 60.14
N TYR A 867 8.68 -15.52 59.66
CA TYR A 867 10.13 -15.46 59.68
C TYR A 867 10.68 -15.87 58.30
N VAL A 868 11.36 -14.95 57.64
CA VAL A 868 12.03 -15.18 56.36
C VAL A 868 13.38 -15.82 56.65
N ILE A 869 13.53 -17.11 56.35
CA ILE A 869 14.77 -17.88 56.54
C ILE A 869 15.74 -17.58 55.39
N VAL A 870 15.21 -17.51 54.16
CA VAL A 870 15.96 -17.12 52.97
C VAL A 870 15.10 -16.14 52.19
N GLU A 871 15.69 -15.01 51.82
CA GLU A 871 15.07 -13.99 50.98
C GLU A 871 14.74 -14.53 49.58
N GLU A 872 13.75 -13.92 48.93
CA GLU A 872 13.46 -14.22 47.52
C GLU A 872 14.61 -13.76 46.61
N ASN A 873 14.80 -14.44 45.48
CA ASN A 873 15.84 -14.10 44.52
C ASN A 873 15.36 -14.33 43.09
N LYS A 874 15.59 -13.34 42.22
CA LYS A 874 15.23 -13.37 40.78
C LYS A 874 16.50 -13.32 39.95
N ALA A 875 16.70 -14.32 39.10
CA ALA A 875 17.80 -14.29 38.15
C ALA A 875 17.40 -13.50 36.90
N SER A 876 18.23 -12.54 36.53
CA SER A 876 18.07 -11.76 35.29
C SER A 876 18.89 -12.40 34.18
N PHE A 877 18.25 -12.72 33.06
CA PHE A 877 18.90 -13.32 31.91
C PHE A 877 18.89 -12.38 30.71
N ASN A 878 19.92 -12.49 29.87
CA ASN A 878 19.96 -11.79 28.59
C ASN A 878 18.90 -12.37 27.64
N LYS A 879 18.34 -11.51 26.80
CA LYS A 879 17.39 -11.91 25.75
C LYS A 879 18.15 -12.35 24.50
N PHE A 880 17.62 -13.36 23.82
CA PHE A 880 18.21 -13.94 22.61
C PHE A 880 17.16 -14.00 21.50
N HIS A 881 17.43 -13.39 20.35
CA HIS A 881 16.53 -13.49 19.19
C HIS A 881 16.56 -14.90 18.60
N ILE A 882 15.43 -15.61 18.70
CA ILE A 882 15.21 -16.99 18.24
C ILE A 882 14.89 -17.00 16.74
N VAL A 883 14.26 -15.93 16.22
CA VAL A 883 13.90 -15.75 14.80
C VAL A 883 14.08 -14.28 14.41
N GLY A 884 14.86 -13.98 13.36
CA GLY A 884 15.19 -12.62 12.91
C GLY A 884 16.35 -11.98 13.70
N PRO A 885 17.09 -11.01 13.14
CA PRO A 885 16.55 -9.72 12.73
C PRO A 885 15.84 -9.80 11.38
N TYR A 886 14.60 -9.34 11.35
CA TYR A 886 13.97 -8.89 10.12
C TYR A 886 14.56 -7.51 9.81
N GLU A 887 15.59 -7.46 8.95
CA GLU A 887 16.07 -6.22 8.33
C GLU A 887 15.18 -5.79 7.16
#